data_AF-A0A6G1R6D6-F1
#
_entry.id   AF-A0A6G1R6D6-F1
#
_cell.length_a   1.000
_cell.length_b   1.000
_cell.length_c   1.000
_cell.angle_alpha   90.00
_cell.angle_beta   90.00
_cell.angle_gamma   90.00
#
_symmetry.space_group_name_H-M   'P 1'
#
loop_
_entity.id
_entity.type
_entity.pdbx_description
1 polymer ?
#
loop_
_entity_poly.entity_id
_entity_poly.type
_entity_poly.pdbx_seq_one_letter_code
_entity_poly.pdbx_strand_id
1 'polypeptide(L)'
;GGGLRGHGTGEEEDGGDGGSSGTLAGGGANTRECGLQPPSDPAPRFNNTMSTGRVRTKKKACSSDQSPDNLPLRSSGRQVKKKAAEAADDDDEASEKKYRKCEKAGCTATCPVCFASAAERCAKNGYTSRWYHLSCGEHFCNECFDHYYRSHKDGYEKYTAWKRIWTSNGKSEPSPKAFMADQQLPYWVQCTKPDCGKWRQLTKEIQLTPQIAKTYRCGMKLNNSTKTEGSDQCSMPEDLRVAEVSDHWWYSMLILPPLLKDSVAAPFLAAYYPDCVGMSPSCTSTNRLPGESNLVKLEHLKSVPNLTVAGMNKYFQPFYQPNECGKALCVRPDVMELDELYEFPEYSRDPTMYLALRNLILALWYTNCKEALTPQKCIHHIIVRGLVRIRCVQEMERILYFMTRKGLINTGILSVSPDHYLLPKEYHNKSVIIVGAGAAGLAAARQLHNFGIKVIVLEAKDRTGGRVWDDKTFKGVTVGRGAQIVNGCVNNPMALMCEQLGIKMHKLGEKCDLIQEGGRITDPTIDKRMDFHFNAILDVVSEWRKDKTQHQDVPLGEKIQEIYKAFIQESGIQFSELEEKVLQFHLSNLEYACGSNLSQVSARSWDHNEFFAQFAGDHTLLTVGYSTVIDKLAEGLDIRLNSPVQSIDYSGEEVQVTTADGTVWTTQKVLVTIPLALLQKNTIQFNPPLSEKKIKAINSLGAGVIEKIALEFPYRFWDSKIQGADFFGHIPPNSSQRGLFSVFYDMDPEGKQSILMSVVTGDAVATIKNLDEKQVLQQCMTVLRELFKEQEVPDPVKFFVTGWSKDPWLQMAYSFVKTGGSGEAYDIIAEDIQGKIFFAGEATNRHFPQTVTGAYLSGVREASKIAAF
;
A
#
# COMPACT_ATOMS: atom_id res chain seq x y z
N GLY A 1 32.05 -57.80 -53.00
CA GLY A 1 31.28 -58.61 -52.02
C GLY A 1 31.01 -57.75 -50.80
N GLY A 2 29.97 -58.00 -49.99
CA GLY A 2 29.13 -59.19 -49.88
C GLY A 2 29.51 -59.99 -48.62
N GLY A 3 28.58 -60.46 -47.77
CA GLY A 3 27.10 -60.47 -47.86
C GLY A 3 26.40 -60.32 -46.50
N LEU A 4 25.05 -60.32 -46.44
CA LEU A 4 24.18 -61.51 -46.24
C LEU A 4 24.23 -62.03 -44.77
N ARG A 5 23.15 -62.27 -44.00
CA ARG A 5 21.65 -62.28 -44.15
C ARG A 5 21.02 -61.92 -42.78
N GLY A 6 19.71 -61.72 -42.57
CA GLY A 6 18.54 -61.69 -43.47
C GLY A 6 17.28 -62.33 -42.84
N HIS A 7 16.07 -61.91 -43.28
CA HIS A 7 14.71 -62.36 -42.86
C HIS A 7 14.27 -61.93 -41.43
N GLY A 8 12.98 -61.68 -41.12
CA GLY A 8 11.70 -61.99 -41.80
C GLY A 8 11.08 -63.28 -41.24
N THR A 9 9.78 -63.44 -40.97
CA THR A 9 8.51 -62.81 -41.43
C THR A 9 7.57 -62.51 -40.22
N GLY A 10 6.30 -62.05 -40.30
CA GLY A 10 5.39 -61.63 -41.39
C GLY A 10 3.96 -61.37 -40.83
N GLU A 11 3.04 -60.89 -41.70
CA GLU A 11 1.55 -61.05 -41.74
C GLU A 11 0.68 -61.06 -40.44
N GLU A 12 -0.58 -60.59 -40.34
CA GLU A 12 -1.59 -59.86 -41.16
C GLU A 12 -2.62 -59.25 -40.13
N GLU A 13 -3.79 -58.63 -40.38
CA GLU A 13 -4.75 -58.51 -41.51
C GLU A 13 -5.43 -57.10 -41.49
N ASP A 14 -6.76 -56.98 -41.64
CA ASP A 14 -7.58 -55.75 -41.87
C ASP A 14 -8.47 -55.29 -40.67
N GLY A 15 -9.12 -54.10 -40.80
CA GLY A 15 -10.56 -53.99 -40.43
C GLY A 15 -11.14 -52.68 -39.84
N GLY A 16 -11.93 -51.93 -40.63
CA GLY A 16 -12.97 -50.94 -40.20
C GLY A 16 -12.47 -49.56 -39.72
N ASP A 17 -12.78 -48.39 -40.32
CA ASP A 17 -14.00 -47.78 -40.91
C ASP A 17 -15.01 -47.20 -39.88
N GLY A 18 -15.62 -46.03 -40.15
CA GLY A 18 -16.67 -45.50 -39.23
C GLY A 18 -17.02 -43.99 -39.10
N GLY A 19 -16.59 -43.06 -39.95
CA GLY A 19 -17.34 -41.81 -40.30
C GLY A 19 -17.71 -40.69 -39.28
N SER A 20 -18.22 -39.58 -39.85
CA SER A 20 -18.88 -38.38 -39.23
C SER A 20 -18.10 -37.55 -38.18
N SER A 21 -17.70 -36.28 -38.39
CA SER A 21 -18.38 -35.04 -38.85
C SER A 21 -19.16 -34.27 -37.74
N GLY A 22 -18.63 -33.10 -37.33
CA GLY A 22 -19.31 -32.15 -36.43
C GLY A 22 -18.55 -30.81 -36.34
N THR A 23 -19.24 -29.71 -36.61
CA THR A 23 -18.64 -28.37 -36.80
C THR A 23 -19.04 -27.39 -35.69
N LEU A 24 -18.30 -26.27 -35.60
CA LEU A 24 -18.63 -24.97 -34.97
C LEU A 24 -18.32 -24.73 -33.47
N ALA A 25 -17.33 -23.85 -33.28
CA ALA A 25 -17.37 -22.60 -32.50
C ALA A 25 -17.42 -22.60 -30.95
N GLY A 26 -16.63 -21.70 -30.34
CA GLY A 26 -17.16 -20.92 -29.20
C GLY A 26 -16.27 -20.56 -27.99
N GLY A 27 -15.12 -19.90 -28.17
CA GLY A 27 -14.60 -18.90 -27.21
C GLY A 27 -14.01 -19.34 -25.84
N GLY A 28 -13.41 -18.37 -25.14
CA GLY A 28 -13.14 -18.44 -23.70
C GLY A 28 -11.82 -19.06 -23.24
N ALA A 29 -10.68 -18.46 -23.59
CA ALA A 29 -9.38 -18.77 -22.96
C ALA A 29 -9.40 -18.40 -21.46
N ASN A 30 -9.66 -19.40 -20.62
CA ASN A 30 -9.69 -19.24 -19.17
C ASN A 30 -8.28 -19.25 -18.58
N THR A 31 -7.93 -18.25 -17.77
CA THR A 31 -6.84 -18.37 -16.80
C THR A 31 -7.15 -19.46 -15.77
N ARG A 32 -6.20 -20.37 -15.54
CA ARG A 32 -6.10 -21.27 -14.37
C ARG A 32 -4.62 -21.30 -14.00
N GLU A 33 -4.21 -20.87 -12.81
CA GLU A 33 -4.37 -21.62 -11.54
C GLU A 33 -3.54 -22.92 -11.51
N CYS A 34 -2.22 -22.78 -11.44
CA CYS A 34 -1.34 -23.82 -10.91
C CYS A 34 -1.29 -23.71 -9.38
N GLY A 35 -2.07 -24.51 -8.68
CA GLY A 35 -2.08 -24.55 -7.22
C GLY A 35 -0.82 -25.23 -6.65
N LEU A 36 0.13 -24.44 -6.16
CA LEU A 36 1.27 -24.94 -5.37
C LEU A 36 0.93 -24.90 -3.88
N GLN A 37 1.04 -26.05 -3.21
CA GLN A 37 1.00 -26.11 -1.75
C GLN A 37 2.28 -25.47 -1.18
N PRO A 38 2.19 -24.70 -0.07
CA PRO A 38 3.38 -24.13 0.55
C PRO A 38 4.27 -25.23 1.15
N PRO A 39 5.59 -25.24 0.89
CA PRO A 39 6.51 -26.12 1.60
C PRO A 39 6.58 -25.73 3.08
N SER A 40 6.69 -26.73 3.96
CA SER A 40 6.78 -26.51 5.41
C SER A 40 8.20 -26.13 5.84
N ASP A 41 8.41 -24.88 6.24
CA ASP A 41 9.73 -24.37 6.62
C ASP A 41 10.25 -24.95 7.97
N PRO A 42 11.51 -25.43 8.03
CA PRO A 42 12.08 -26.02 9.25
C PRO A 42 12.78 -24.98 10.14
N ALA A 43 12.06 -24.39 11.09
CA ALA A 43 12.65 -23.49 12.08
C ALA A 43 13.71 -24.21 12.97
N PRO A 44 14.91 -23.64 13.18
CA PRO A 44 15.99 -24.30 13.91
C PRO A 44 15.72 -24.35 15.42
N ARG A 45 15.85 -25.54 16.02
CA ARG A 45 15.78 -25.73 17.48
C ARG A 45 17.17 -25.84 18.09
N PHE A 46 17.51 -24.94 19.01
CA PHE A 46 18.51 -25.24 20.03
C PHE A 46 17.86 -26.00 21.20
N ASN A 47 18.51 -27.06 21.65
CA ASN A 47 18.04 -27.89 22.75
C ASN A 47 18.46 -27.33 24.10
N ASN A 48 17.62 -27.54 25.12
CA ASN A 48 18.11 -28.30 26.28
C ASN A 48 17.01 -29.09 27.00
N THR A 49 17.42 -30.27 27.47
CA THR A 49 16.79 -31.20 28.42
C THR A 49 16.40 -30.52 29.75
N MET A 50 15.51 -31.04 30.62
CA MET A 50 14.78 -32.34 30.74
C MET A 50 13.46 -32.07 31.52
N SER A 51 12.62 -32.94 32.11
CA SER A 51 12.43 -34.41 32.32
C SER A 51 11.04 -34.56 33.00
N THR A 52 10.23 -35.63 32.95
CA THR A 52 10.14 -36.88 32.16
C THR A 52 8.71 -37.44 32.38
N GLY A 53 8.09 -38.08 31.39
CA GLY A 53 6.70 -38.60 31.51
C GLY A 53 6.59 -40.14 31.47
N ARG A 54 5.52 -40.71 32.07
CA ARG A 54 5.10 -42.11 31.88
C ARG A 54 3.58 -42.27 31.88
N VAL A 55 3.04 -42.81 30.78
CA VAL A 55 1.66 -43.33 30.67
C VAL A 55 1.69 -44.85 30.88
N ARG A 56 0.63 -45.44 31.46
CA ARG A 56 0.47 -46.91 31.46
C ARG A 56 -1.00 -47.33 31.54
N THR A 57 -1.44 -48.14 30.58
CA THR A 57 -2.78 -48.77 30.59
C THR A 57 -2.74 -50.14 29.91
N LYS A 58 -3.04 -51.23 30.65
CA LYS A 58 -3.86 -52.38 30.22
C LYS A 58 -3.95 -53.47 31.32
N LYS A 59 -5.18 -54.01 31.41
CA LYS A 59 -5.71 -55.34 31.83
C LYS A 59 -4.66 -56.48 32.03
N LYS A 60 -4.93 -57.58 32.77
CA LYS A 60 -6.20 -58.36 32.91
C LYS A 60 -6.06 -59.46 34.00
N ALA A 61 -7.13 -59.81 34.76
CA ALA A 61 -7.33 -61.14 35.38
C ALA A 61 -8.76 -61.36 35.98
N CYS A 62 -9.14 -62.63 36.11
CA CYS A 62 -10.32 -63.30 36.73
C CYS A 62 -10.79 -62.72 38.09
N SER A 63 -12.08 -62.64 38.48
CA SER A 63 -13.21 -63.61 38.60
C SER A 63 -13.07 -64.61 39.76
N SER A 64 -14.10 -64.92 40.58
CA SER A 64 -15.53 -64.48 40.65
C SER A 64 -15.91 -64.17 42.14
N ASP A 65 -17.12 -64.31 42.75
CA ASP A 65 -18.44 -64.86 42.41
C ASP A 65 -19.56 -64.37 43.39
N GLN A 66 -20.84 -64.72 43.13
CA GLN A 66 -22.08 -64.58 43.94
C GLN A 66 -22.53 -63.16 44.40
N SER A 67 -23.82 -62.82 44.61
CA SER A 67 -25.14 -63.08 43.96
C SER A 67 -26.19 -62.13 44.65
N PRO A 68 -27.50 -62.11 44.33
CA PRO A 68 -28.05 -61.31 43.22
C PRO A 68 -29.13 -60.26 43.62
N ASP A 69 -29.75 -59.66 42.58
CA ASP A 69 -31.13 -59.12 42.51
C ASP A 69 -31.51 -57.63 42.82
N ASN A 70 -32.18 -57.07 41.80
CA ASN A 70 -33.34 -56.15 41.79
C ASN A 70 -33.25 -54.65 42.21
N LEU A 71 -33.21 -53.83 41.15
CA LEU A 71 -33.90 -52.52 40.98
C LEU A 71 -35.41 -52.60 41.36
N PRO A 72 -36.13 -51.49 41.74
CA PRO A 72 -36.35 -50.36 40.82
C PRO A 72 -36.70 -48.93 41.36
N LEU A 73 -36.54 -47.97 40.44
CA LEU A 73 -37.38 -46.77 40.12
C LEU A 73 -38.05 -45.88 41.21
N ARG A 74 -37.77 -44.57 41.06
CA ARG A 74 -38.69 -43.39 41.20
C ARG A 74 -39.45 -43.18 42.52
N SER A 75 -39.24 -42.02 43.17
CA SER A 75 -40.11 -40.82 43.00
C SER A 75 -39.92 -39.74 44.11
N SER A 76 -40.59 -38.61 43.90
CA SER A 76 -40.66 -37.37 44.69
C SER A 76 -40.66 -37.45 46.23
N GLY A 77 -39.94 -36.54 46.88
CA GLY A 77 -40.05 -36.24 48.32
C GLY A 77 -39.71 -34.78 48.65
N ARG A 78 -40.71 -33.90 48.73
CA ARG A 78 -40.55 -32.47 49.09
C ARG A 78 -40.78 -32.28 50.59
N GLN A 79 -39.78 -31.87 51.35
CA GLN A 79 -39.96 -31.45 52.76
C GLN A 79 -39.43 -30.04 53.02
N VAL A 80 -40.22 -29.28 53.76
CA VAL A 80 -39.92 -27.95 54.28
C VAL A 80 -39.71 -28.07 55.78
N LYS A 81 -38.68 -27.43 56.33
CA LYS A 81 -38.62 -27.12 57.77
C LYS A 81 -38.34 -25.63 57.96
N LYS A 82 -39.36 -24.92 58.47
CA LYS A 82 -39.19 -23.63 59.16
C LYS A 82 -38.54 -23.90 60.52
N LYS A 83 -37.65 -23.01 60.96
CA LYS A 83 -37.50 -22.70 62.38
C LYS A 83 -37.28 -21.19 62.52
N ALA A 84 -38.05 -20.57 63.40
CA ALA A 84 -37.82 -19.24 63.94
C ALA A 84 -37.57 -19.42 65.45
N ALA A 85 -37.18 -18.42 66.23
CA ALA A 85 -36.86 -17.02 65.92
C ALA A 85 -35.71 -16.60 66.85
N GLU A 86 -35.18 -15.40 66.69
CA GLU A 86 -34.96 -14.47 67.80
C GLU A 86 -34.71 -13.07 67.22
N ALA A 87 -35.11 -12.05 67.97
CA ALA A 87 -34.93 -10.65 67.63
C ALA A 87 -34.32 -9.96 68.86
N ALA A 88 -33.30 -9.15 68.64
CA ALA A 88 -32.74 -8.23 69.60
C ALA A 88 -32.59 -6.90 68.87
N ASP A 89 -33.28 -5.88 69.36
CA ASP A 89 -33.05 -4.50 68.97
C ASP A 89 -31.91 -3.96 69.84
N ASP A 90 -30.88 -3.43 69.20
CA ASP A 90 -29.88 -2.52 69.78
C ASP A 90 -29.74 -1.37 68.77
N ASP A 91 -30.00 -0.14 69.23
CA ASP A 91 -30.03 1.07 68.40
C ASP A 91 -28.64 1.74 68.28
N ASP A 92 -28.55 2.70 67.35
CA ASP A 92 -27.49 3.72 67.25
C ASP A 92 -26.02 3.26 67.16
N GLU A 93 -25.65 2.71 65.99
CA GLU A 93 -24.37 3.07 65.38
C GLU A 93 -24.58 3.65 63.96
N ALA A 94 -23.89 4.73 63.64
CA ALA A 94 -24.16 5.55 62.46
C ALA A 94 -23.87 4.77 61.15
N SER A 95 -24.94 4.25 60.51
CA SER A 95 -24.78 3.36 59.36
C SER A 95 -24.07 4.00 58.16
N GLU A 96 -22.77 3.69 58.03
CA GLU A 96 -22.07 3.83 56.75
C GLU A 96 -22.88 3.12 55.68
N LYS A 97 -23.35 3.88 54.67
CA LYS A 97 -24.06 3.31 53.53
C LYS A 97 -23.09 2.37 52.81
N LYS A 98 -23.23 1.06 53.03
CA LYS A 98 -22.40 0.01 52.41
C LYS A 98 -22.67 -0.07 50.91
N TYR A 99 -22.10 0.87 50.17
CA TYR A 99 -22.09 0.89 48.70
C TYR A 99 -21.53 -0.45 48.21
N ARG A 100 -22.36 -1.19 47.46
CA ARG A 100 -21.94 -2.46 46.88
C ARG A 100 -20.81 -2.18 45.89
N LYS A 101 -19.64 -2.76 46.09
CA LYS A 101 -18.48 -2.58 45.20
C LYS A 101 -18.75 -3.13 43.80
N CYS A 102 -17.98 -2.65 42.82
CA CYS A 102 -18.01 -3.12 41.44
C CYS A 102 -17.72 -4.63 41.31
N GLU A 103 -18.25 -5.29 40.28
CA GLU A 103 -17.95 -6.69 39.94
C GLU A 103 -16.51 -6.95 39.42
N LYS A 104 -15.81 -5.92 38.96
CA LYS A 104 -14.52 -6.02 38.26
C LYS A 104 -13.40 -5.84 39.28
N ALA A 105 -12.57 -6.88 39.45
CA ALA A 105 -11.34 -6.79 40.24
C ALA A 105 -10.43 -5.67 39.69
N GLY A 106 -9.83 -4.88 40.59
CA GLY A 106 -9.00 -3.72 40.24
C GLY A 106 -9.77 -2.44 39.89
N CYS A 107 -11.11 -2.42 39.92
CA CYS A 107 -11.86 -1.21 39.60
C CYS A 107 -11.74 -0.14 40.70
N THR A 108 -11.37 1.08 40.29
CA THR A 108 -11.20 2.28 41.13
C THR A 108 -12.50 2.86 41.67
N ALA A 109 -13.66 2.50 41.10
CA ALA A 109 -14.96 3.08 41.42
C ALA A 109 -15.45 2.72 42.84
N THR A 110 -15.18 3.60 43.79
CA THR A 110 -15.63 3.52 45.19
C THR A 110 -17.15 3.73 45.33
N CYS A 111 -17.73 4.62 44.52
CA CYS A 111 -19.17 4.88 44.45
C CYS A 111 -19.67 4.75 43.00
N PRO A 112 -20.06 3.54 42.54
CA PRO A 112 -20.60 3.35 41.19
C PRO A 112 -21.96 4.04 41.01
N VAL A 113 -22.18 4.64 39.83
CA VAL A 113 -23.42 5.34 39.48
C VAL A 113 -23.97 4.82 38.14
N CYS A 114 -25.28 4.59 38.07
CA CYS A 114 -25.95 4.03 36.89
C CYS A 114 -26.19 5.09 35.80
N PHE A 115 -25.33 5.11 34.77
CA PHE A 115 -25.52 5.98 33.60
C PHE A 115 -26.82 5.70 32.85
N ALA A 116 -27.26 4.43 32.83
CA ALA A 116 -28.34 3.99 31.95
C ALA A 116 -29.70 4.59 32.32
N SER A 117 -30.01 4.67 33.63
CA SER A 117 -31.25 5.26 34.17
C SER A 117 -32.53 4.92 33.38
N ALA A 118 -32.64 3.67 32.92
CA ALA A 118 -33.69 3.23 31.99
C ALA A 118 -34.90 2.59 32.69
N ALA A 119 -34.64 1.79 33.73
CA ALA A 119 -35.71 1.26 34.58
C ALA A 119 -36.23 2.34 35.53
N GLU A 120 -37.54 2.36 35.79
CA GLU A 120 -38.15 3.19 36.85
C GLU A 120 -37.44 2.97 38.20
N ARG A 121 -37.21 1.70 38.53
CA ARG A 121 -36.51 1.25 39.75
C ARG A 121 -34.99 1.26 39.61
N CYS A 122 -34.42 2.17 38.82
CA CYS A 122 -32.97 2.32 38.70
C CYS A 122 -32.36 2.71 40.05
N ALA A 123 -31.35 1.97 40.51
CA ALA A 123 -30.66 2.24 41.78
C ALA A 123 -29.95 3.61 41.87
N LYS A 124 -29.78 4.35 40.76
CA LYS A 124 -29.04 5.62 40.67
C LYS A 124 -27.60 5.51 41.20
N ASN A 125 -27.36 5.90 42.45
CA ASN A 125 -26.09 5.78 43.19
C ASN A 125 -26.24 4.96 44.50
N GLY A 126 -27.41 4.36 44.73
CA GLY A 126 -27.72 3.52 45.89
C GLY A 126 -27.39 2.04 45.67
N TYR A 127 -28.04 1.19 46.46
CA TYR A 127 -27.82 -0.26 46.41
C TYR A 127 -28.50 -0.92 45.19
N THR A 128 -27.83 -1.91 44.61
CA THR A 128 -28.33 -2.81 43.56
C THR A 128 -27.81 -4.23 43.81
N SER A 129 -28.46 -5.25 43.27
CA SER A 129 -27.98 -6.64 43.39
C SER A 129 -26.68 -6.91 42.63
N ARG A 130 -26.34 -6.12 41.60
CA ARG A 130 -25.07 -6.19 40.86
C ARG A 130 -24.78 -4.89 40.11
N TRP A 131 -23.53 -4.43 40.20
CA TRP A 131 -23.00 -3.39 39.32
C TRP A 131 -22.31 -4.01 38.11
N TYR A 132 -22.84 -3.74 36.93
CA TYR A 132 -22.28 -4.16 35.66
C TYR A 132 -21.29 -3.10 35.16
N HIS A 133 -20.03 -3.51 34.97
CA HIS A 133 -18.92 -2.63 34.61
C HIS A 133 -18.72 -2.53 33.08
N LEU A 134 -18.49 -1.33 32.55
CA LEU A 134 -18.03 -1.09 31.17
C LEU A 134 -16.62 -0.48 31.14
N SER A 135 -16.40 0.56 31.95
CA SER A 135 -15.13 1.23 32.21
C SER A 135 -15.10 1.70 33.68
N CYS A 136 -13.96 2.14 34.22
CA CYS A 136 -13.92 2.61 35.62
C CYS A 136 -14.83 3.81 35.91
N GLY A 137 -15.13 4.66 34.92
CA GLY A 137 -16.09 5.75 35.07
C GLY A 137 -17.55 5.37 34.80
N GLU A 138 -17.85 4.15 34.33
CA GLU A 138 -19.12 3.81 33.68
C GLU A 138 -19.68 2.44 34.09
N HIS A 139 -20.76 2.49 34.88
CA HIS A 139 -21.44 1.34 35.45
C HIS A 139 -22.95 1.40 35.22
N PHE A 140 -23.62 0.25 35.22
CA PHE A 140 -25.08 0.19 35.26
C PHE A 140 -25.59 -0.84 36.29
N CYS A 141 -26.71 -0.50 36.93
CA CYS A 141 -27.32 -1.31 37.97
C CYS A 141 -28.10 -2.51 37.39
N ASN A 142 -28.29 -3.56 38.18
CA ASN A 142 -28.99 -4.78 37.77
C ASN A 142 -30.42 -4.50 37.31
N GLU A 143 -31.10 -3.51 37.88
CA GLU A 143 -32.47 -3.15 37.53
C GLU A 143 -32.55 -2.58 36.10
N CYS A 144 -31.50 -1.89 35.65
CA CYS A 144 -31.33 -1.45 34.26
C CYS A 144 -30.78 -2.54 33.34
N PHE A 145 -30.08 -3.56 33.86
CA PHE A 145 -29.76 -4.78 33.11
C PHE A 145 -31.03 -5.57 32.79
N ASP A 146 -31.84 -5.88 33.81
CA ASP A 146 -33.06 -6.67 33.66
C ASP A 146 -34.11 -5.96 32.78
N HIS A 147 -34.19 -4.63 32.80
CA HIS A 147 -35.10 -3.86 31.92
C HIS A 147 -34.86 -4.08 30.42
N TYR A 148 -33.63 -4.36 29.99
CA TYR A 148 -33.31 -4.71 28.59
C TYR A 148 -33.20 -6.22 28.37
N TYR A 149 -32.79 -6.99 29.38
CA TYR A 149 -32.48 -8.42 29.24
C TYR A 149 -33.69 -9.36 29.44
N ARG A 150 -34.72 -8.95 30.20
CA ARG A 150 -35.88 -9.81 30.51
C ARG A 150 -37.04 -9.57 29.57
N SER A 151 -37.61 -10.65 29.04
CA SER A 151 -38.73 -10.63 28.07
C SER A 151 -40.03 -9.96 28.55
N HIS A 152 -40.19 -9.74 29.86
CA HIS A 152 -41.36 -9.08 30.45
C HIS A 152 -41.09 -7.60 30.82
N LYS A 153 -40.09 -6.97 30.20
CA LYS A 153 -39.71 -5.58 30.44
C LYS A 153 -39.68 -4.77 29.15
N ASP A 154 -40.13 -3.54 29.26
CA ASP A 154 -40.35 -2.54 28.21
C ASP A 154 -39.12 -2.30 27.31
N GLY A 155 -37.90 -2.44 27.85
CA GLY A 155 -36.67 -2.31 27.07
C GLY A 155 -36.35 -3.51 26.16
N TYR A 156 -37.00 -4.67 26.36
CA TYR A 156 -36.65 -5.92 25.68
C TYR A 156 -36.87 -5.87 24.17
N GLU A 157 -37.90 -5.19 23.69
CA GLU A 157 -38.14 -5.00 22.25
C GLU A 157 -37.02 -4.19 21.59
N LYS A 158 -36.57 -3.11 22.25
CA LYS A 158 -35.44 -2.30 21.78
C LYS A 158 -34.13 -3.11 21.75
N TYR A 159 -33.88 -3.92 22.78
CA TYR A 159 -32.71 -4.80 22.85
C TYR A 159 -32.75 -5.89 21.78
N THR A 160 -33.90 -6.55 21.57
CA THR A 160 -34.03 -7.63 20.58
C THR A 160 -34.14 -7.14 19.13
N ALA A 161 -34.61 -5.91 18.89
CA ALA A 161 -34.49 -5.24 17.60
C ALA A 161 -33.02 -4.96 17.25
N TRP A 162 -32.27 -4.33 18.16
CA TRP A 162 -30.82 -4.12 18.00
C TRP A 162 -30.06 -5.44 17.82
N LYS A 163 -30.39 -6.46 18.62
CA LYS A 163 -29.73 -7.77 18.58
C LYS A 163 -29.87 -8.44 17.21
N ARG A 164 -31.01 -8.31 16.54
CA ARG A 164 -31.22 -8.84 15.18
C ARG A 164 -30.30 -8.17 14.17
N ILE A 165 -30.21 -6.83 14.19
CA ILE A 165 -29.31 -6.05 13.33
C ILE A 165 -27.84 -6.42 13.59
N TRP A 166 -27.46 -6.56 14.87
CA TRP A 166 -26.10 -6.95 15.23
C TRP A 166 -25.73 -8.33 14.72
N THR A 167 -26.63 -9.32 14.84
CA THR A 167 -26.40 -10.69 14.33
C THR A 167 -26.45 -10.79 12.80
N SER A 168 -27.12 -9.88 12.08
CA SER A 168 -27.07 -9.86 10.61
C SER A 168 -25.83 -9.17 10.05
N ASN A 169 -25.26 -8.21 10.79
CA ASN A 169 -24.23 -7.31 10.28
C ASN A 169 -22.84 -7.54 10.87
N GLY A 170 -22.72 -8.03 12.11
CA GLY A 170 -21.47 -8.16 12.87
C GLY A 170 -21.12 -9.60 13.27
N LYS A 171 -19.88 -9.78 13.75
CA LYS A 171 -19.31 -11.09 14.12
C LYS A 171 -19.23 -11.30 15.65
N SER A 172 -19.24 -10.24 16.44
CA SER A 172 -19.14 -10.26 17.91
C SER A 172 -20.46 -10.61 18.59
N GLU A 173 -20.40 -11.12 19.82
CA GLU A 173 -21.61 -11.47 20.58
C GLU A 173 -22.45 -10.25 20.96
N PRO A 174 -23.74 -10.17 20.56
CA PRO A 174 -24.65 -9.11 20.97
C PRO A 174 -25.09 -9.29 22.43
N SER A 175 -24.21 -8.89 23.34
CA SER A 175 -24.41 -8.93 24.80
C SER A 175 -25.12 -7.68 25.33
N PRO A 176 -25.71 -7.71 26.55
CA PRO A 176 -26.27 -6.52 27.18
C PRO A 176 -25.23 -5.42 27.43
N LYS A 177 -23.94 -5.76 27.62
CA LYS A 177 -22.86 -4.76 27.73
C LYS A 177 -22.58 -4.09 26.40
N ALA A 178 -22.58 -4.85 25.29
CA ALA A 178 -22.44 -4.30 23.94
C ALA A 178 -23.62 -3.38 23.60
N PHE A 179 -24.86 -3.77 23.89
CA PHE A 179 -26.03 -2.89 23.74
C PHE A 179 -25.92 -1.61 24.57
N MET A 180 -25.52 -1.72 25.84
CA MET A 180 -25.34 -0.53 26.69
C MET A 180 -24.28 0.41 26.13
N ALA A 181 -23.13 -0.12 25.70
CA ALA A 181 -22.04 0.66 25.11
C ALA A 181 -22.47 1.33 23.79
N ASP A 182 -23.13 0.59 22.92
CA ASP A 182 -23.48 1.01 21.55
C ASP A 182 -24.73 1.92 21.47
N GLN A 183 -25.68 1.74 22.40
CA GLN A 183 -27.02 2.36 22.30
C GLN A 183 -27.43 3.21 23.51
N GLN A 184 -26.87 3.02 24.71
CA GLN A 184 -27.36 3.68 25.94
C GLN A 184 -26.32 4.54 26.70
N LEU A 185 -25.01 4.36 26.47
CA LEU A 185 -24.00 5.25 27.05
C LEU A 185 -24.19 6.70 26.54
N PRO A 186 -24.11 7.71 27.42
CA PRO A 186 -24.09 9.10 26.98
C PRO A 186 -22.83 9.42 26.17
N TYR A 187 -22.93 10.37 25.24
CA TYR A 187 -21.77 10.87 24.49
C TYR A 187 -20.96 11.87 25.33
N TRP A 188 -19.65 11.94 25.06
CA TRP A 188 -18.75 12.94 25.63
C TRP A 188 -18.19 13.84 24.53
N VAL A 189 -18.14 15.15 24.76
CA VAL A 189 -17.69 16.15 23.80
C VAL A 189 -16.82 17.20 24.46
N GLN A 190 -15.82 17.69 23.75
CA GLN A 190 -14.87 18.68 24.23
C GLN A 190 -15.34 20.11 23.90
N CYS A 191 -15.10 21.06 24.79
CA CYS A 191 -15.43 22.47 24.57
C CYS A 191 -14.50 23.11 23.54
N THR A 192 -15.07 23.64 22.45
CA THR A 192 -14.34 24.35 21.37
C THR A 192 -13.88 25.76 21.75
N LYS A 193 -14.11 26.22 22.99
CA LYS A 193 -13.62 27.52 23.49
C LYS A 193 -12.12 27.37 23.83
N PRO A 194 -11.18 28.11 23.19
CA PRO A 194 -9.75 27.82 23.28
C PRO A 194 -9.15 27.88 24.70
N ASP A 195 -9.68 28.76 25.55
CA ASP A 195 -9.30 28.94 26.96
C ASP A 195 -10.04 27.99 27.93
N CYS A 196 -10.79 27.01 27.42
CA CYS A 196 -11.54 26.05 28.23
C CYS A 196 -11.06 24.62 28.03
N GLY A 197 -11.15 24.07 26.81
CA GLY A 197 -10.74 22.69 26.50
C GLY A 197 -11.46 21.54 27.24
N LYS A 198 -12.32 21.83 28.22
CA LYS A 198 -12.98 20.84 29.09
C LYS A 198 -13.94 19.91 28.35
N TRP A 199 -13.94 18.65 28.71
CA TRP A 199 -14.90 17.64 28.32
C TRP A 199 -16.19 17.74 29.13
N ARG A 200 -17.30 17.43 28.46
CA ARG A 200 -18.66 17.44 29.01
C ARG A 200 -19.41 16.20 28.57
N GLN A 201 -20.11 15.57 29.51
CA GLN A 201 -21.09 14.53 29.24
C GLN A 201 -22.36 15.18 28.68
N LEU A 202 -22.85 14.70 27.55
CA LEU A 202 -24.13 15.11 26.98
C LEU A 202 -25.28 14.36 27.65
N THR A 203 -26.49 14.93 27.66
CA THR A 203 -27.67 14.25 28.18
C THR A 203 -28.06 13.05 27.29
N LYS A 204 -28.74 12.05 27.88
CA LYS A 204 -28.90 10.70 27.29
C LYS A 204 -29.58 10.70 25.91
N GLU A 205 -30.51 11.64 25.72
CA GLU A 205 -31.30 11.83 24.50
C GLU A 205 -30.51 12.50 23.37
N ILE A 206 -29.43 13.23 23.65
CA ILE A 206 -28.61 13.89 22.63
C ILE A 206 -27.81 12.83 21.86
N GLN A 207 -27.90 12.87 20.53
CA GLN A 207 -27.00 12.12 19.65
C GLN A 207 -25.88 13.05 19.21
N LEU A 208 -24.62 12.63 19.41
CA LEU A 208 -23.46 13.38 18.94
C LEU A 208 -23.33 13.25 17.42
N THR A 209 -23.09 14.36 16.74
CA THR A 209 -22.80 14.42 15.30
C THR A 209 -21.52 15.22 15.05
N PRO A 210 -20.88 15.11 13.87
CA PRO A 210 -19.70 15.89 13.54
C PRO A 210 -19.90 17.40 13.66
N GLN A 211 -21.08 17.91 13.28
CA GLN A 211 -21.41 19.33 13.40
C GLN A 211 -21.54 19.80 14.85
N ILE A 212 -22.07 18.95 15.74
CA ILE A 212 -22.10 19.23 17.19
C ILE A 212 -20.66 19.24 17.73
N ALA A 213 -19.86 18.22 17.42
CA ALA A 213 -18.46 18.15 17.87
C ALA A 213 -17.64 19.38 17.41
N LYS A 214 -17.89 19.88 16.19
CA LYS A 214 -17.24 21.05 15.59
C LYS A 214 -17.62 22.40 16.21
N THR A 215 -18.74 22.49 16.92
CA THR A 215 -19.30 23.77 17.41
C THR A 215 -19.59 23.80 18.91
N TYR A 216 -19.44 22.67 19.61
CA TYR A 216 -19.86 22.53 21.01
C TYR A 216 -19.13 23.51 21.95
N ARG A 217 -19.91 24.13 22.83
CA ARG A 217 -19.44 24.89 23.99
C ARG A 217 -20.17 24.43 25.23
N CYS A 218 -19.54 24.55 26.41
CA CYS A 218 -20.16 24.16 27.67
C CYS A 218 -21.54 24.83 27.84
N GLY A 219 -22.55 24.03 28.21
CA GLY A 219 -23.93 24.51 28.41
C GLY A 219 -24.77 24.69 27.13
N MET A 220 -24.24 24.39 25.94
CA MET A 220 -24.98 24.53 24.68
C MET A 220 -26.19 23.58 24.61
N LYS A 221 -27.40 24.13 24.76
CA LYS A 221 -28.68 23.42 24.59
C LYS A 221 -29.02 23.35 23.09
N LEU A 222 -29.08 22.13 22.53
CA LEU A 222 -29.18 21.91 21.08
C LEU A 222 -30.55 22.23 20.44
N ASN A 223 -31.58 22.50 21.24
CA ASN A 223 -32.96 22.59 20.76
C ASN A 223 -33.48 24.03 20.59
N ASN A 224 -32.66 25.07 20.77
CA ASN A 224 -33.07 26.48 20.64
C ASN A 224 -31.95 27.36 20.07
N SER A 225 -32.33 28.42 19.35
CA SER A 225 -31.40 29.39 18.76
C SER A 225 -30.71 30.26 19.81
N THR A 226 -29.37 30.12 19.90
CA THR A 226 -28.39 31.17 20.26
C THR A 226 -28.80 32.20 21.33
N LYS A 227 -29.35 31.75 22.46
CA LYS A 227 -29.41 32.51 23.71
C LYS A 227 -28.50 31.87 24.77
N THR A 228 -27.35 32.51 25.01
CA THR A 228 -26.46 32.20 26.14
C THR A 228 -27.04 32.79 27.43
N GLU A 229 -27.97 32.06 28.04
CA GLU A 229 -28.53 32.40 29.36
C GLU A 229 -27.64 31.88 30.50
N GLY A 230 -27.28 32.76 31.43
CA GLY A 230 -26.95 32.41 32.83
C GLY A 230 -25.66 31.62 33.09
N SER A 231 -24.69 32.30 33.71
CA SER A 231 -23.41 31.79 34.24
C SER A 231 -22.39 31.28 33.22
N ASP A 232 -21.09 31.39 33.56
CA ASP A 232 -20.03 30.80 32.74
C ASP A 232 -19.94 29.28 32.95
N GLN A 233 -20.53 28.53 32.03
CA GLN A 233 -20.50 27.08 32.00
C GLN A 233 -19.09 26.49 31.73
N CYS A 234 -18.11 27.32 31.34
CA CYS A 234 -16.70 26.93 31.25
C CYS A 234 -16.01 26.94 32.62
N SER A 235 -16.37 27.85 33.54
CA SER A 235 -15.83 27.89 34.90
C SER A 235 -16.06 26.59 35.67
N MET A 236 -17.24 25.97 35.52
CA MET A 236 -17.63 24.72 36.18
C MET A 236 -16.53 23.65 36.09
N PRO A 237 -16.23 22.91 37.18
CA PRO A 237 -15.22 21.85 37.18
C PRO A 237 -15.41 20.84 36.04
N GLU A 238 -14.33 20.21 35.61
CA GLU A 238 -14.41 19.02 34.76
C GLU A 238 -14.86 17.82 35.60
N ASP A 239 -15.47 16.82 34.96
CA ASP A 239 -15.83 15.57 35.64
C ASP A 239 -14.55 14.78 35.92
N LEU A 240 -14.32 14.42 37.19
CA LEU A 240 -13.06 13.79 37.62
C LEU A 240 -12.73 12.50 36.84
N ARG A 241 -13.75 11.81 36.31
CA ARG A 241 -13.60 10.60 35.49
C ARG A 241 -12.89 10.86 34.16
N VAL A 242 -12.79 12.11 33.70
CA VAL A 242 -12.06 12.50 32.48
C VAL A 242 -10.55 12.34 32.69
N ALA A 243 -10.03 12.70 33.87
CA ALA A 243 -8.62 12.55 34.20
C ALA A 243 -8.20 11.07 34.15
N GLU A 244 -9.00 10.18 34.76
CA GLU A 244 -8.77 8.72 34.76
C GLU A 244 -8.61 8.12 33.36
N VAL A 245 -9.22 8.68 32.31
CA VAL A 245 -9.11 8.13 30.94
C VAL A 245 -7.69 8.19 30.37
N SER A 246 -6.88 9.12 30.87
CA SER A 246 -5.51 9.33 30.39
C SER A 246 -4.51 8.34 30.99
N ASP A 247 -4.89 7.60 32.05
CA ASP A 247 -4.03 6.62 32.68
C ASP A 247 -3.89 5.36 31.81
N HIS A 248 -2.65 4.89 31.63
CA HIS A 248 -2.35 3.69 30.82
C HIS A 248 -3.16 2.44 31.24
N TRP A 249 -3.44 2.27 32.55
CA TRP A 249 -4.21 1.14 33.06
C TRP A 249 -5.70 1.19 32.66
N TRP A 250 -6.25 2.38 32.36
CA TRP A 250 -7.68 2.58 32.12
C TRP A 250 -8.20 1.78 30.92
N TYR A 251 -7.46 1.78 29.81
CA TYR A 251 -7.85 1.02 28.60
C TYR A 251 -7.88 -0.50 28.88
N SER A 252 -6.96 -1.02 29.70
CA SER A 252 -6.93 -2.45 30.06
C SER A 252 -8.07 -2.90 30.99
N MET A 253 -8.76 -1.95 31.62
CA MET A 253 -9.92 -2.23 32.47
C MET A 253 -11.23 -2.29 31.66
N LEU A 254 -11.27 -1.63 30.51
CA LEU A 254 -12.38 -1.53 29.58
C LEU A 254 -12.83 -2.92 29.07
N ILE A 255 -14.14 -3.14 28.93
CA ILE A 255 -14.71 -4.48 28.70
C ILE A 255 -14.97 -4.84 27.23
N LEU A 256 -15.20 -3.86 26.35
CA LEU A 256 -15.46 -4.07 24.92
C LEU A 256 -14.82 -2.92 24.14
N PRO A 257 -13.97 -3.17 23.12
CA PRO A 257 -13.28 -2.11 22.40
C PRO A 257 -14.26 -1.11 21.74
N PRO A 258 -13.83 0.14 21.51
CA PRO A 258 -14.67 1.16 20.89
C PRO A 258 -15.01 0.77 19.44
N LEU A 259 -16.28 0.90 19.09
CA LEU A 259 -16.78 0.70 17.73
C LEU A 259 -17.35 2.02 17.22
N LEU A 260 -16.68 2.61 16.23
CA LEU A 260 -17.04 3.92 15.67
C LEU A 260 -18.34 3.85 14.89
N LYS A 261 -19.17 4.88 15.05
CA LYS A 261 -20.40 5.09 14.30
C LYS A 261 -20.13 6.00 13.10
N ASP A 262 -20.79 5.70 11.99
CA ASP A 262 -20.84 6.55 10.80
C ASP A 262 -19.44 6.97 10.28
N SER A 263 -18.46 6.08 10.42
CA SER A 263 -17.07 6.29 10.00
C SER A 263 -16.97 6.51 8.50
N VAL A 264 -16.13 7.45 8.08
CA VAL A 264 -15.85 7.75 6.66
C VAL A 264 -15.22 6.55 5.94
N ALA A 265 -14.64 5.60 6.68
CA ALA A 265 -14.12 4.33 6.13
C ALA A 265 -15.22 3.32 5.72
N ALA A 266 -16.46 3.47 6.19
CA ALA A 266 -17.51 2.46 5.98
C ALA A 266 -17.78 2.09 4.51
N PRO A 267 -17.84 3.02 3.54
CA PRO A 267 -18.06 2.69 2.13
C PRO A 267 -16.95 1.84 1.49
N PHE A 268 -15.70 1.97 1.95
CA PHE A 268 -14.56 1.17 1.45
C PHE A 268 -14.56 -0.26 2.02
N LEU A 269 -15.20 -0.45 3.17
CA LEU A 269 -15.07 -1.64 4.02
C LEU A 269 -16.34 -2.48 4.09
N ALA A 270 -17.31 -2.25 3.18
CA ALA A 270 -18.60 -2.95 3.15
C ALA A 270 -18.48 -4.49 3.05
N ALA A 271 -17.39 -4.99 2.45
CA ALA A 271 -17.07 -6.42 2.38
C ALA A 271 -16.75 -7.06 3.75
N TYR A 272 -16.22 -6.27 4.70
CA TYR A 272 -15.84 -6.72 6.04
C TYR A 272 -17.05 -6.74 7.00
N TYR A 273 -16.92 -7.50 8.09
CA TYR A 273 -17.78 -7.32 9.26
C TYR A 273 -17.37 -6.02 9.97
N PRO A 274 -18.28 -5.06 10.24
CA PRO A 274 -17.91 -3.74 10.77
C PRO A 274 -17.14 -3.80 12.08
N ASP A 275 -17.51 -4.72 12.97
CA ASP A 275 -16.88 -4.90 14.27
C ASP A 275 -15.49 -5.56 14.21
N CYS A 276 -15.14 -6.23 13.11
CA CYS A 276 -13.76 -6.66 12.86
C CYS A 276 -12.83 -5.52 12.40
N VAL A 277 -13.38 -4.40 11.94
CA VAL A 277 -12.63 -3.21 11.47
C VAL A 277 -12.91 -1.96 12.33
N GLY A 278 -13.40 -2.16 13.56
CA GLY A 278 -13.58 -1.09 14.55
C GLY A 278 -14.81 -0.19 14.35
N MET A 279 -15.82 -0.64 13.61
CA MET A 279 -17.06 0.08 13.34
C MET A 279 -18.28 -0.60 13.98
N SER A 280 -19.32 0.15 14.32
CA SER A 280 -20.54 -0.39 14.92
C SER A 280 -21.43 -1.09 13.88
N PRO A 281 -21.77 -2.39 14.04
CA PRO A 281 -22.70 -3.10 13.16
C PRO A 281 -24.13 -2.55 13.11
N SER A 282 -24.48 -1.61 14.00
CA SER A 282 -25.83 -1.01 14.10
C SER A 282 -26.05 0.26 13.27
N CYS A 283 -25.02 0.75 12.57
CA CYS A 283 -25.11 1.99 11.78
C CYS A 283 -25.79 1.76 10.43
N THR A 284 -26.46 2.80 9.92
CA THR A 284 -27.07 2.78 8.58
C THR A 284 -26.02 2.70 7.48
N SER A 285 -24.85 3.33 7.66
CA SER A 285 -23.69 3.20 6.78
C SER A 285 -23.06 1.80 6.75
N THR A 286 -23.47 0.90 7.66
CA THR A 286 -23.02 -0.49 7.76
C THR A 286 -24.13 -1.52 7.54
N ASN A 287 -25.37 -1.08 7.29
CA ASN A 287 -26.49 -1.97 7.01
C ASN A 287 -26.37 -2.49 5.57
N ARG A 288 -26.04 -3.78 5.42
CA ARG A 288 -26.16 -4.49 4.15
C ARG A 288 -27.64 -4.57 3.77
N LEU A 289 -28.01 -4.24 2.53
CA LEU A 289 -29.41 -4.24 2.13
C LEU A 289 -29.94 -5.69 2.07
N PRO A 290 -31.19 -5.95 2.51
CA PRO A 290 -31.81 -7.28 2.43
C PRO A 290 -32.12 -7.65 0.96
N GLY A 291 -31.08 -8.15 0.29
CA GLY A 291 -31.01 -8.44 -1.15
C GLY A 291 -29.56 -8.65 -1.62
N GLU A 292 -28.58 -8.01 -0.96
CA GLU A 292 -27.14 -8.15 -1.25
C GLU A 292 -26.49 -9.36 -0.57
N SER A 293 -27.30 -10.28 -0.02
CA SER A 293 -26.86 -11.47 0.74
C SER A 293 -26.03 -12.47 -0.06
N ASN A 294 -25.89 -12.29 -1.37
CA ASN A 294 -25.05 -13.12 -2.24
C ASN A 294 -23.56 -12.74 -2.21
N LEU A 295 -23.15 -11.60 -1.63
CA LEU A 295 -21.71 -11.25 -1.50
C LEU A 295 -20.90 -12.24 -0.63
N VAL A 296 -21.56 -13.05 0.20
CA VAL A 296 -20.92 -14.12 0.99
C VAL A 296 -20.79 -15.44 0.19
N LYS A 297 -21.43 -15.55 -0.99
CA LYS A 297 -21.29 -16.68 -1.93
C LYS A 297 -20.27 -16.39 -3.04
N LEU A 298 -19.19 -15.65 -2.74
CA LEU A 298 -18.20 -15.22 -3.73
C LEU A 298 -17.15 -16.30 -4.11
N GLU A 299 -17.28 -17.55 -3.65
CA GLU A 299 -16.33 -18.64 -3.92
C GLU A 299 -16.14 -18.99 -5.41
N HIS A 300 -17.00 -18.48 -6.30
CA HIS A 300 -16.99 -18.79 -7.75
C HIS A 300 -17.05 -17.56 -8.69
N LEU A 301 -16.76 -16.35 -8.20
CA LEU A 301 -16.59 -15.18 -9.08
C LEU A 301 -15.10 -14.84 -9.25
N LYS A 302 -14.59 -14.98 -10.49
CA LYS A 302 -13.21 -14.68 -10.88
C LYS A 302 -12.82 -13.20 -10.86
N SER A 303 -13.72 -12.33 -10.39
CA SER A 303 -13.44 -10.92 -10.15
C SER A 303 -14.21 -10.45 -8.92
N VAL A 304 -13.49 -9.92 -7.93
CA VAL A 304 -14.09 -9.08 -6.90
C VAL A 304 -14.60 -7.82 -7.59
N PRO A 305 -15.86 -7.40 -7.40
CA PRO A 305 -16.35 -6.17 -8.01
C PRO A 305 -15.54 -4.98 -7.47
N ASN A 306 -15.08 -4.10 -8.36
CA ASN A 306 -14.39 -2.87 -7.97
C ASN A 306 -15.33 -1.97 -7.14
N LEU A 307 -15.25 -2.03 -5.82
CA LEU A 307 -15.92 -1.09 -4.90
C LEU A 307 -15.24 0.29 -4.96
N THR A 308 -15.39 0.98 -6.09
CA THR A 308 -15.06 2.40 -6.19
C THR A 308 -16.09 3.20 -5.41
N VAL A 309 -15.67 3.88 -4.33
CA VAL A 309 -16.52 4.76 -3.55
C VAL A 309 -17.02 5.90 -4.44
N ALA A 310 -18.35 6.09 -4.51
CA ALA A 310 -18.96 7.06 -5.41
C ALA A 310 -18.47 8.50 -5.11
N GLY A 311 -17.99 9.19 -6.15
CA GLY A 311 -17.43 10.54 -6.04
C GLY A 311 -15.93 10.59 -5.72
N MET A 312 -15.26 9.46 -5.50
CA MET A 312 -13.80 9.40 -5.33
C MET A 312 -13.06 9.06 -6.63
N ASN A 313 -11.76 9.38 -6.66
CA ASN A 313 -10.86 8.97 -7.73
C ASN A 313 -10.70 7.44 -7.73
N LYS A 314 -10.96 6.78 -8.87
CA LYS A 314 -10.92 5.31 -9.04
C LYS A 314 -9.59 4.65 -8.65
N TYR A 315 -8.50 5.42 -8.62
CA TYR A 315 -7.18 4.94 -8.24
C TYR A 315 -6.94 4.89 -6.72
N PHE A 316 -7.81 5.47 -5.89
CA PHE A 316 -7.66 5.44 -4.43
C PHE A 316 -8.34 4.21 -3.83
N GLN A 317 -7.54 3.17 -3.57
CA GLN A 317 -7.96 1.87 -3.04
C GLN A 317 -7.05 1.46 -1.87
N PRO A 318 -6.99 2.23 -0.77
CA PRO A 318 -5.96 2.08 0.27
C PRO A 318 -6.13 0.84 1.17
N PHE A 319 -7.28 0.16 1.09
CA PHE A 319 -7.57 -1.04 1.86
C PHE A 319 -7.64 -2.25 0.93
N TYR A 320 -7.00 -3.34 1.34
CA TYR A 320 -7.25 -4.65 0.76
C TYR A 320 -8.72 -5.04 0.88
N GLN A 321 -9.23 -5.75 -0.11
CA GLN A 321 -10.51 -6.47 -0.03
C GLN A 321 -10.28 -7.94 0.38
N PRO A 322 -11.29 -8.65 0.92
CA PRO A 322 -11.18 -10.06 1.24
C PRO A 322 -10.85 -10.89 -0.01
N ASN A 323 -9.90 -11.80 0.10
CA ASN A 323 -9.38 -12.66 -0.98
C ASN A 323 -8.76 -11.90 -2.18
N GLU A 324 -8.35 -10.64 -2.00
CA GLU A 324 -7.67 -9.86 -3.03
C GLU A 324 -6.17 -10.22 -3.16
N CYS A 325 -5.65 -10.20 -4.39
CA CYS A 325 -4.21 -10.36 -4.65
C CYS A 325 -3.40 -9.16 -4.13
N GLY A 326 -2.12 -9.39 -3.80
CA GLY A 326 -1.22 -8.34 -3.32
C GLY A 326 -1.08 -7.19 -4.33
N LYS A 327 -1.43 -5.96 -3.92
CA LYS A 327 -1.26 -4.73 -4.72
C LYS A 327 -0.62 -3.62 -3.88
N ALA A 328 0.21 -2.78 -4.50
CA ALA A 328 1.05 -1.81 -3.81
C ALA A 328 0.24 -0.82 -2.93
N LEU A 329 0.88 -0.43 -1.81
CA LEU A 329 0.40 0.59 -0.86
C LEU A 329 -1.03 0.37 -0.33
N CYS A 330 -1.47 -0.90 -0.25
CA CYS A 330 -2.64 -1.29 0.54
C CYS A 330 -2.25 -1.70 1.96
N VAL A 331 -3.08 -1.34 2.93
CA VAL A 331 -3.05 -1.91 4.29
C VAL A 331 -4.24 -2.85 4.49
N ARG A 332 -4.12 -3.81 5.40
CA ARG A 332 -5.29 -4.60 5.84
C ARG A 332 -6.13 -3.78 6.82
N PRO A 333 -7.45 -3.65 6.64
CA PRO A 333 -8.29 -2.85 7.54
C PRO A 333 -8.53 -3.52 8.89
N ASP A 334 -8.28 -4.83 9.01
CA ASP A 334 -8.51 -5.68 10.17
C ASP A 334 -7.23 -6.17 10.86
N VAL A 335 -6.05 -5.79 10.37
CA VAL A 335 -4.74 -6.18 10.93
C VAL A 335 -3.75 -5.01 10.91
N MET A 336 -2.93 -4.89 11.95
CA MET A 336 -1.84 -3.92 12.02
C MET A 336 -0.62 -4.38 11.22
N GLU A 337 0.01 -3.47 10.49
CA GLU A 337 1.26 -3.74 9.76
C GLU A 337 2.48 -3.68 10.72
N LEU A 338 3.65 -4.17 10.28
CA LEU A 338 4.82 -4.35 11.17
C LEU A 338 5.30 -3.04 11.82
N ASP A 339 5.33 -1.94 11.07
CA ASP A 339 5.68 -0.61 11.59
C ASP A 339 4.66 -0.06 12.59
N GLU A 340 3.38 -0.44 12.43
CA GLU A 340 2.30 -0.04 13.36
C GLU A 340 2.43 -0.79 14.68
N LEU A 341 2.79 -2.08 14.63
CA LEU A 341 3.07 -2.91 15.81
C LEU A 341 4.36 -2.50 16.54
N TYR A 342 5.34 -1.95 15.83
CA TYR A 342 6.58 -1.42 16.43
C TYR A 342 6.34 -0.10 17.18
N GLU A 343 5.59 0.83 16.58
CA GLU A 343 5.30 2.14 17.18
C GLU A 343 4.25 2.06 18.30
N PHE A 344 3.27 1.15 18.19
CA PHE A 344 2.16 1.01 19.13
C PHE A 344 2.00 -0.43 19.68
N PRO A 345 3.01 -0.96 20.40
CA PRO A 345 2.99 -2.33 20.92
C PRO A 345 1.82 -2.59 21.90
N GLU A 346 1.25 -1.56 22.52
CA GLU A 346 0.05 -1.66 23.37
C GLU A 346 -1.19 -2.21 22.66
N TYR A 347 -1.28 -2.04 21.33
CA TYR A 347 -2.40 -2.52 20.52
C TYR A 347 -2.22 -3.94 19.95
N SER A 348 -1.05 -4.55 20.14
CA SER A 348 -0.78 -5.94 19.71
C SER A 348 -1.76 -6.99 20.28
N ARG A 349 -2.40 -6.69 21.43
CA ARG A 349 -3.39 -7.56 22.08
C ARG A 349 -4.85 -7.25 21.70
N ASP A 350 -5.17 -5.99 21.45
CA ASP A 350 -6.50 -5.52 21.05
C ASP A 350 -6.31 -4.32 20.09
N PRO A 351 -6.22 -4.59 18.77
CA PRO A 351 -5.95 -3.55 17.78
C PRO A 351 -7.21 -2.78 17.36
N THR A 352 -8.39 -3.11 17.90
CA THR A 352 -9.67 -2.61 17.36
C THR A 352 -9.79 -1.08 17.42
N MET A 353 -9.31 -0.44 18.50
CA MET A 353 -9.29 1.03 18.58
C MET A 353 -8.30 1.66 17.60
N TYR A 354 -7.11 1.08 17.45
CA TYR A 354 -6.09 1.56 16.52
C TYR A 354 -6.57 1.48 15.07
N LEU A 355 -7.10 0.32 14.67
CA LEU A 355 -7.61 0.06 13.32
C LEU A 355 -8.79 0.97 12.98
N ALA A 356 -9.74 1.15 13.90
CA ALA A 356 -10.83 2.13 13.75
C ALA A 356 -10.33 3.52 13.38
N LEU A 357 -9.31 4.01 14.11
CA LEU A 357 -8.75 5.35 13.93
C LEU A 357 -7.89 5.44 12.66
N ARG A 358 -6.98 4.48 12.41
CA ARG A 358 -6.14 4.45 11.21
C ARG A 358 -6.99 4.35 9.93
N ASN A 359 -8.03 3.52 9.93
CA ASN A 359 -8.95 3.40 8.80
C ASN A 359 -9.74 4.71 8.58
N LEU A 360 -10.23 5.35 9.66
CA LEU A 360 -10.89 6.65 9.57
C LEU A 360 -9.94 7.74 9.00
N ILE A 361 -8.69 7.77 9.45
CA ILE A 361 -7.68 8.75 9.01
C ILE A 361 -7.34 8.56 7.52
N LEU A 362 -7.11 7.33 7.05
CA LEU A 362 -6.91 7.04 5.62
C LEU A 362 -8.12 7.48 4.79
N ALA A 363 -9.33 7.12 5.22
CA ALA A 363 -10.56 7.47 4.51
C ALA A 363 -10.76 8.99 4.41
N LEU A 364 -10.49 9.74 5.49
CA LEU A 364 -10.53 11.21 5.49
C LEU A 364 -9.49 11.81 4.53
N TRP A 365 -8.25 11.30 4.52
CA TRP A 365 -7.20 11.77 3.61
C TRP A 365 -7.56 11.55 2.15
N TYR A 366 -7.99 10.35 1.76
CA TYR A 366 -8.35 10.07 0.36
C TYR A 366 -9.67 10.71 -0.07
N THR A 367 -10.52 11.14 0.88
CA THR A 367 -11.72 11.97 0.59
C THR A 367 -11.34 13.42 0.24
N ASN A 368 -10.29 13.99 0.85
CA ASN A 368 -9.79 15.33 0.51
C ASN A 368 -8.27 15.44 0.71
N CYS A 369 -7.52 14.97 -0.29
CA CYS A 369 -6.05 14.98 -0.29
C CYS A 369 -5.42 16.35 -0.62
N LYS A 370 -6.24 17.39 -0.84
CA LYS A 370 -5.79 18.75 -1.23
C LYS A 370 -5.56 19.66 -0.03
N GLU A 371 -5.93 19.23 1.17
CA GLU A 371 -5.71 19.94 2.42
C GLU A 371 -4.92 19.08 3.41
N ALA A 372 -4.18 19.73 4.32
CA ALA A 372 -3.65 19.05 5.50
C ALA A 372 -4.79 18.46 6.35
N LEU A 373 -4.71 17.18 6.66
CA LEU A 373 -5.57 16.49 7.62
C LEU A 373 -4.99 16.69 9.02
N THR A 374 -5.72 17.43 9.87
CA THR A 374 -5.29 17.82 11.22
C THR A 374 -6.10 17.11 12.30
N PRO A 375 -5.64 17.05 13.57
CA PRO A 375 -6.37 16.41 14.66
C PRO A 375 -7.81 16.95 14.79
N GLN A 376 -7.98 18.26 14.65
CA GLN A 376 -9.29 18.92 14.76
C GLN A 376 -10.25 18.43 13.67
N LYS A 377 -9.80 18.23 12.43
CA LYS A 377 -10.64 17.67 11.35
C LYS A 377 -11.11 16.25 11.71
N CYS A 378 -10.20 15.40 12.18
CA CYS A 378 -10.50 14.01 12.58
C CYS A 378 -11.45 13.89 13.78
N ILE A 379 -11.30 14.72 14.82
CA ILE A 379 -12.09 14.67 16.07
C ILE A 379 -13.60 14.71 15.80
N HIS A 380 -14.05 15.45 14.79
CA HIS A 380 -15.46 15.54 14.43
C HIS A 380 -16.04 14.20 13.95
N HIS A 381 -15.24 13.34 13.31
CA HIS A 381 -15.70 12.07 12.74
C HIS A 381 -15.50 10.87 13.69
N ILE A 382 -14.82 11.06 14.82
CA ILE A 382 -14.80 10.06 15.91
C ILE A 382 -16.15 10.14 16.64
N ILE A 383 -17.14 9.35 16.21
CA ILE A 383 -18.44 9.22 16.88
C ILE A 383 -18.50 7.87 17.60
N VAL A 384 -18.32 7.89 18.93
CA VAL A 384 -18.50 6.73 19.81
C VAL A 384 -19.02 7.19 21.17
N ARG A 385 -19.82 6.36 21.84
CA ARG A 385 -20.41 6.69 23.14
C ARG A 385 -19.41 6.47 24.28
N GLY A 386 -19.63 7.14 25.41
CA GLY A 386 -18.87 6.95 26.64
C GLY A 386 -17.50 7.61 26.68
N LEU A 387 -16.83 7.46 27.82
CA LEU A 387 -15.51 8.01 28.12
C LEU A 387 -14.44 7.52 27.15
N VAL A 388 -14.62 6.36 26.51
CA VAL A 388 -13.69 5.83 25.51
C VAL A 388 -13.49 6.78 24.32
N ARG A 389 -14.47 7.67 24.03
CA ARG A 389 -14.30 8.72 23.02
C ARG A 389 -13.15 9.68 23.35
N ILE A 390 -12.88 9.92 24.64
CA ILE A 390 -11.78 10.77 25.10
C ILE A 390 -10.44 10.09 24.75
N ARG A 391 -10.30 8.79 25.08
CA ARG A 391 -9.14 7.97 24.71
C ARG A 391 -8.95 7.92 23.19
N CYS A 392 -10.02 7.72 22.42
CA CYS A 392 -9.97 7.70 20.95
C CYS A 392 -9.47 9.03 20.36
N VAL A 393 -9.86 10.16 20.95
CA VAL A 393 -9.41 11.50 20.51
C VAL A 393 -7.93 11.74 20.87
N GLN A 394 -7.47 11.34 22.05
CA GLN A 394 -6.06 11.41 22.45
C GLN A 394 -5.17 10.55 21.52
N GLU A 395 -5.59 9.33 21.22
CA GLU A 395 -4.80 8.38 20.44
C GLU A 395 -4.80 8.68 18.94
N MET A 396 -5.90 9.24 18.40
CA MET A 396 -5.95 9.70 17.02
C MET A 396 -4.82 10.68 16.69
N GLU A 397 -4.43 11.54 17.63
CA GLU A 397 -3.35 12.52 17.39
C GLU A 397 -1.98 11.83 17.24
N ARG A 398 -1.66 10.85 18.10
CA ARG A 398 -0.44 10.01 17.96
C ARG A 398 -0.43 9.27 16.61
N ILE A 399 -1.55 8.64 16.26
CA ILE A 399 -1.70 7.85 15.02
C ILE A 399 -1.58 8.77 13.78
N LEU A 400 -2.19 9.96 13.81
CA LEU A 400 -2.12 10.95 12.73
C LEU A 400 -0.68 11.43 12.49
N TYR A 401 0.08 11.74 13.53
CA TYR A 401 1.48 12.14 13.40
C TYR A 401 2.36 10.97 12.92
N PHE A 402 2.16 9.74 13.41
CA PHE A 402 2.84 8.55 12.88
C PHE A 402 2.56 8.36 11.37
N MET A 403 1.30 8.37 10.95
CA MET A 403 0.91 8.19 9.54
C MET A 403 1.43 9.33 8.65
N THR A 404 1.51 10.54 9.18
CA THR A 404 2.12 11.70 8.51
C THR A 404 3.62 11.54 8.37
N ARG A 405 4.33 11.15 9.46
CA ARG A 405 5.78 10.91 9.48
C ARG A 405 6.18 9.79 8.52
N LYS A 406 5.38 8.73 8.44
CA LYS A 406 5.50 7.60 7.48
C LYS A 406 5.06 7.96 6.05
N GLY A 407 4.45 9.12 5.83
CA GLY A 407 4.01 9.59 4.52
C GLY A 407 2.82 8.86 3.91
N LEU A 408 1.97 8.21 4.72
CA LEU A 408 0.73 7.55 4.29
C LEU A 408 -0.41 8.55 4.00
N ILE A 409 -0.33 9.73 4.60
CA ILE A 409 -1.25 10.87 4.50
C ILE A 409 -0.41 12.16 4.46
N ASN A 410 -1.04 13.33 4.28
CA ASN A 410 -0.36 14.62 4.43
C ASN A 410 0.90 14.74 3.52
N THR A 411 0.80 14.12 2.33
CA THR A 411 1.90 13.79 1.43
C THR A 411 1.60 14.23 -0.01
N GLY A 412 2.50 13.95 -0.95
CA GLY A 412 2.42 14.39 -2.34
C GLY A 412 2.91 15.82 -2.53
N ILE A 413 2.25 16.59 -3.39
CA ILE A 413 2.57 18.01 -3.64
C ILE A 413 1.98 18.96 -2.60
N LEU A 414 1.37 18.43 -1.52
CA LEU A 414 0.85 19.25 -0.43
C LEU A 414 1.95 20.15 0.15
N SER A 415 1.67 21.44 0.26
CA SER A 415 2.57 22.44 0.84
C SER A 415 1.87 23.14 2.00
N VAL A 416 2.64 23.51 3.03
CA VAL A 416 2.15 24.17 4.26
C VAL A 416 2.91 25.45 4.53
N SER A 417 2.24 26.40 5.19
CA SER A 417 2.86 27.63 5.68
C SER A 417 3.72 27.36 6.93
N PRO A 418 4.71 28.21 7.25
CA PRO A 418 5.60 28.01 8.40
C PRO A 418 4.90 27.89 9.76
N ASP A 419 3.73 28.49 9.92
CA ASP A 419 2.94 28.39 11.18
C ASP A 419 2.15 27.07 11.31
N HIS A 420 2.11 26.24 10.25
CA HIS A 420 1.24 25.07 10.12
C HIS A 420 2.01 23.79 9.69
N TYR A 421 3.21 23.60 10.25
CA TYR A 421 3.96 22.35 10.08
C TYR A 421 3.17 21.11 10.54
N LEU A 422 3.38 19.99 9.85
CA LEU A 422 2.55 18.78 9.93
C LEU A 422 2.95 17.82 11.06
N LEU A 423 4.10 18.04 11.72
CA LEU A 423 4.53 17.33 12.94
C LEU A 423 4.76 18.34 14.10
N PRO A 424 4.65 17.89 15.36
CA PRO A 424 4.90 18.74 16.54
C PRO A 424 6.33 19.31 16.62
N LYS A 425 6.51 20.35 17.43
CA LYS A 425 7.79 21.10 17.56
C LYS A 425 8.98 20.27 18.03
N GLU A 426 8.75 19.13 18.67
CA GLU A 426 9.78 18.16 19.06
C GLU A 426 10.54 17.55 17.86
N TYR A 427 9.95 17.59 16.66
CA TYR A 427 10.58 17.14 15.42
C TYR A 427 11.41 18.22 14.72
N HIS A 428 11.25 19.51 15.06
CA HIS A 428 11.74 20.65 14.26
C HIS A 428 13.23 20.99 14.48
N ASN A 429 13.84 20.51 15.56
CA ASN A 429 15.17 20.92 16.04
C ASN A 429 16.37 20.32 15.25
N LYS A 430 16.17 20.05 13.95
CA LYS A 430 17.03 19.21 13.12
C LYS A 430 17.43 19.90 11.82
N SER A 431 18.64 19.60 11.32
CA SER A 431 19.17 20.10 10.05
C SER A 431 19.54 18.96 9.10
N VAL A 432 19.20 19.12 7.81
CA VAL A 432 19.39 18.11 6.77
C VAL A 432 19.90 18.76 5.48
N ILE A 433 20.97 18.22 4.90
CA ILE A 433 21.37 18.49 3.51
C ILE A 433 20.96 17.31 2.64
N ILE A 434 20.38 17.60 1.48
CA ILE A 434 19.95 16.59 0.50
C ILE A 434 20.79 16.77 -0.77
N VAL A 435 21.46 15.72 -1.22
CA VAL A 435 22.31 15.74 -2.41
C VAL A 435 21.54 15.17 -3.60
N GLY A 436 21.27 16.03 -4.59
CA GLY A 436 20.42 15.79 -5.76
C GLY A 436 18.99 16.30 -5.59
N ALA A 437 18.50 17.05 -6.58
CA ALA A 437 17.13 17.57 -6.68
C ALA A 437 16.29 16.78 -7.71
N GLY A 438 16.55 15.47 -7.83
CA GLY A 438 15.66 14.54 -8.53
C GLY A 438 14.43 14.17 -7.69
N ALA A 439 13.55 13.32 -8.24
CA ALA A 439 12.29 12.92 -7.60
C ALA A 439 12.44 12.41 -6.15
N ALA A 440 13.52 11.67 -5.83
CA ALA A 440 13.80 11.21 -4.47
C ALA A 440 14.19 12.33 -3.51
N GLY A 441 15.14 13.19 -3.92
CA GLY A 441 15.59 14.32 -3.11
C GLY A 441 14.48 15.33 -2.87
N LEU A 442 13.68 15.64 -3.89
CA LEU A 442 12.54 16.57 -3.76
C LEU A 442 11.38 15.98 -2.93
N ALA A 443 11.10 14.68 -3.03
CA ALA A 443 10.11 14.02 -2.17
C ALA A 443 10.53 14.09 -0.70
N ALA A 444 11.79 13.78 -0.39
CA ALA A 444 12.33 13.91 0.95
C ALA A 444 12.32 15.35 1.45
N ALA A 445 12.73 16.31 0.60
CA ALA A 445 12.78 17.72 0.93
C ALA A 445 11.39 18.31 1.22
N ARG A 446 10.39 17.99 0.39
CA ARG A 446 8.98 18.39 0.58
C ARG A 446 8.43 17.85 1.90
N GLN A 447 8.69 16.58 2.22
CA GLN A 447 8.26 15.97 3.48
C GLN A 447 8.93 16.61 4.70
N LEU A 448 10.27 16.69 4.71
CA LEU A 448 11.02 17.25 5.84
C LEU A 448 10.70 18.73 6.07
N HIS A 449 10.58 19.55 5.01
CA HIS A 449 10.10 20.92 5.12
C HIS A 449 8.68 20.98 5.70
N ASN A 450 7.76 20.15 5.22
CA ASN A 450 6.40 20.10 5.74
C ASN A 450 6.34 19.67 7.21
N PHE A 451 7.29 18.85 7.68
CA PHE A 451 7.43 18.44 9.08
C PHE A 451 8.03 19.53 9.98
N GLY A 452 8.53 20.65 9.43
CA GLY A 452 9.18 21.72 10.18
C GLY A 452 10.69 21.55 10.39
N ILE A 453 11.34 20.64 9.65
CA ILE A 453 12.78 20.38 9.71
C ILE A 453 13.51 21.32 8.73
N LYS A 454 14.70 21.82 9.12
CA LYS A 454 15.51 22.68 8.25
C LYS A 454 16.17 21.83 7.15
N VAL A 455 15.82 22.12 5.89
CA VAL A 455 16.34 21.42 4.70
C VAL A 455 17.09 22.39 3.79
N ILE A 456 18.22 21.94 3.24
CA ILE A 456 18.89 22.54 2.06
C ILE A 456 19.11 21.42 1.04
N VAL A 457 18.83 21.67 -0.24
CA VAL A 457 19.11 20.73 -1.34
C VAL A 457 20.28 21.25 -2.18
N LEU A 458 21.30 20.42 -2.42
CA LEU A 458 22.43 20.70 -3.29
C LEU A 458 22.30 19.88 -4.57
N GLU A 459 22.20 20.53 -5.72
CA GLU A 459 22.06 19.91 -7.05
C GLU A 459 23.25 20.28 -7.93
N ALA A 460 23.82 19.28 -8.61
CA ALA A 460 24.99 19.43 -9.46
C ALA A 460 24.71 20.21 -10.76
N LYS A 461 23.46 20.16 -11.23
CA LYS A 461 22.98 20.82 -12.45
C LYS A 461 22.45 22.23 -12.24
N ASP A 462 22.28 22.91 -13.36
CA ASP A 462 21.53 24.14 -13.57
C ASP A 462 20.00 23.99 -13.47
N ARG A 463 19.50 22.77 -13.23
CA ARG A 463 18.05 22.46 -13.14
C ARG A 463 17.76 21.33 -12.14
N THR A 464 16.52 21.31 -11.65
CA THR A 464 15.94 20.22 -10.86
C THR A 464 15.51 19.02 -11.75
N GLY A 465 14.92 18.00 -11.12
CA GLY A 465 14.27 16.85 -11.77
C GLY A 465 15.22 15.71 -12.18
N GLY A 466 16.45 16.02 -12.55
CA GLY A 466 17.46 15.02 -12.96
C GLY A 466 17.00 14.20 -14.17
N ARG A 467 16.61 12.94 -13.94
CA ARG A 467 16.04 12.02 -14.94
C ARG A 467 14.55 12.26 -15.26
N VAL A 468 13.89 13.17 -14.55
CA VAL A 468 12.73 13.89 -15.10
C VAL A 468 13.27 15.12 -15.83
N TRP A 469 12.92 15.23 -17.11
CA TRP A 469 13.18 16.39 -17.95
C TRP A 469 12.23 16.34 -19.13
N ASP A 470 11.41 17.37 -19.29
CA ASP A 470 10.38 17.42 -20.33
C ASP A 470 10.65 18.57 -21.28
N ASP A 471 10.45 18.32 -22.57
CA ASP A 471 10.47 19.33 -23.60
C ASP A 471 9.06 19.87 -23.83
N LYS A 472 8.86 21.12 -23.40
CA LYS A 472 7.60 21.87 -23.54
C LYS A 472 7.60 22.77 -24.79
N THR A 473 8.55 22.57 -25.71
CA THR A 473 8.74 23.43 -26.89
C THR A 473 8.15 22.84 -28.18
N PHE A 474 7.62 21.62 -28.14
CA PHE A 474 6.79 21.05 -29.21
C PHE A 474 5.41 21.72 -29.23
N LYS A 475 4.75 21.74 -30.39
CA LYS A 475 3.49 22.45 -30.56
C LYS A 475 2.34 21.81 -29.75
N GLY A 476 2.02 22.37 -28.59
CA GLY A 476 0.85 22.01 -27.78
C GLY A 476 0.97 20.69 -27.01
N VAL A 477 2.11 20.01 -27.07
CA VAL A 477 2.38 18.70 -26.46
C VAL A 477 3.66 18.79 -25.63
N THR A 478 3.68 18.15 -24.47
CA THR A 478 4.90 18.01 -23.65
C THR A 478 5.51 16.64 -23.91
N VAL A 479 6.81 16.59 -24.24
CA VAL A 479 7.52 15.33 -24.55
C VAL A 479 8.64 15.08 -23.55
N GLY A 480 8.50 14.04 -22.74
CA GLY A 480 9.48 13.63 -21.75
C GLY A 480 10.74 13.07 -22.42
N ARG A 481 11.84 13.84 -22.37
CA ARG A 481 13.20 13.36 -22.65
C ARG A 481 13.58 12.24 -21.66
N GLY A 482 13.04 12.33 -20.43
CA GLY A 482 13.16 11.32 -19.39
C GLY A 482 11.91 10.45 -19.24
N ALA A 483 11.49 10.21 -18.00
CA ALA A 483 10.24 9.51 -17.71
C ALA A 483 9.00 10.29 -18.21
N GLN A 484 7.94 9.57 -18.63
CA GLN A 484 6.61 10.16 -18.91
C GLN A 484 5.43 9.20 -18.70
N ILE A 485 5.68 7.88 -18.65
CA ILE A 485 4.66 6.87 -18.34
C ILE A 485 4.54 6.70 -16.81
N VAL A 486 3.33 6.50 -16.31
CA VAL A 486 3.04 6.00 -14.96
C VAL A 486 2.63 4.53 -15.07
N ASN A 487 3.43 3.63 -14.48
CA ASN A 487 3.14 2.19 -14.45
C ASN A 487 2.29 1.86 -13.21
N GLY A 488 1.11 1.29 -13.44
CA GLY A 488 0.10 0.97 -12.42
C GLY A 488 -0.37 2.19 -11.62
N CYS A 489 -1.55 2.73 -11.93
CA CYS A 489 -2.04 3.94 -11.26
C CYS A 489 -2.72 3.73 -9.90
N VAL A 490 -3.19 2.52 -9.55
CA VAL A 490 -3.89 2.26 -8.28
C VAL A 490 -2.93 2.46 -7.10
N ASN A 491 -3.33 3.30 -6.15
CA ASN A 491 -2.55 3.79 -5.00
C ASN A 491 -1.21 4.47 -5.35
N ASN A 492 -0.93 4.75 -6.62
CA ASN A 492 0.35 5.32 -7.02
C ASN A 492 0.43 6.80 -6.55
N PRO A 493 1.51 7.20 -5.85
CA PRO A 493 1.73 8.60 -5.47
C PRO A 493 1.64 9.59 -6.62
N MET A 494 1.92 9.16 -7.86
CA MET A 494 1.77 10.00 -9.05
C MET A 494 0.30 10.26 -9.39
N ALA A 495 -0.59 9.29 -9.19
CA ALA A 495 -2.04 9.48 -9.33
C ALA A 495 -2.60 10.39 -8.22
N LEU A 496 -2.08 10.26 -6.99
CA LEU A 496 -2.38 11.17 -5.86
C LEU A 496 -1.97 12.61 -6.17
N MET A 497 -0.75 12.83 -6.67
CA MET A 497 -0.25 14.17 -7.02
C MET A 497 -0.97 14.76 -8.25
N CYS A 498 -1.37 13.93 -9.21
CA CYS A 498 -2.24 14.35 -10.31
C CYS A 498 -3.62 14.78 -9.81
N GLU A 499 -4.25 14.04 -8.91
CA GLU A 499 -5.50 14.44 -8.27
C GLU A 499 -5.34 15.77 -7.53
N GLN A 500 -4.29 15.92 -6.71
CA GLN A 500 -3.99 17.17 -5.99
C GLN A 500 -3.85 18.38 -6.93
N LEU A 501 -3.28 18.20 -8.12
CA LEU A 501 -3.14 19.22 -9.16
C LEU A 501 -4.35 19.37 -10.10
N GLY A 502 -5.33 18.46 -10.05
CA GLY A 502 -6.44 18.40 -11.03
C GLY A 502 -6.04 17.90 -12.42
N ILE A 503 -4.87 17.26 -12.55
CA ILE A 503 -4.33 16.71 -13.79
C ILE A 503 -5.06 15.40 -14.15
N LYS A 504 -5.43 15.26 -15.42
CA LYS A 504 -5.85 13.98 -16.00
C LYS A 504 -4.65 13.31 -16.68
N MET A 505 -4.52 12.00 -16.48
CA MET A 505 -3.56 11.15 -17.18
C MET A 505 -4.29 10.36 -18.27
N HIS A 506 -3.66 10.15 -19.42
CA HIS A 506 -4.24 9.37 -20.52
C HIS A 506 -4.02 7.87 -20.28
N LYS A 507 -5.07 7.04 -20.35
CA LYS A 507 -4.90 5.58 -20.27
C LYS A 507 -4.35 5.06 -21.60
N LEU A 508 -3.22 4.36 -21.52
CA LEU A 508 -2.67 3.62 -22.65
C LEU A 508 -3.60 2.43 -22.99
N GLY A 509 -3.93 2.30 -24.27
CA GLY A 509 -4.66 1.17 -24.84
C GLY A 509 -3.82 -0.10 -24.93
N GLU A 510 -4.49 -1.22 -25.19
CA GLU A 510 -3.87 -2.56 -25.26
C GLU A 510 -3.41 -2.93 -26.68
N LYS A 511 -3.79 -2.16 -27.71
CA LYS A 511 -3.45 -2.43 -29.11
C LYS A 511 -2.04 -1.92 -29.43
N CYS A 512 -1.14 -2.84 -29.81
CA CYS A 512 0.16 -2.56 -30.39
C CYS A 512 0.34 -3.44 -31.64
N ASP A 513 0.15 -2.88 -32.83
CA ASP A 513 0.35 -3.65 -34.06
C ASP A 513 1.86 -3.82 -34.32
N LEU A 514 2.31 -5.05 -34.58
CA LEU A 514 3.72 -5.33 -34.91
C LEU A 514 3.96 -5.19 -36.42
N ILE A 515 4.60 -4.10 -36.83
CA ILE A 515 4.81 -3.70 -38.22
C ILE A 515 6.20 -4.13 -38.69
N GLN A 516 6.24 -4.72 -39.89
CA GLN A 516 7.44 -5.17 -40.58
C GLN A 516 8.00 -4.06 -41.48
N GLU A 517 9.32 -4.04 -41.70
CA GLU A 517 9.90 -3.31 -42.83
C GLU A 517 9.25 -3.76 -44.15
N GLY A 518 8.93 -2.82 -45.03
CA GLY A 518 8.02 -3.04 -46.16
C GLY A 518 6.53 -2.81 -45.81
N GLY A 519 6.22 -2.40 -44.59
CA GLY A 519 4.95 -1.79 -44.20
C GLY A 519 3.78 -2.74 -43.92
N ARG A 520 4.03 -4.05 -43.85
CA ARG A 520 3.02 -5.06 -43.50
C ARG A 520 2.81 -5.13 -41.98
N ILE A 521 1.55 -5.16 -41.56
CA ILE A 521 1.20 -5.56 -40.19
C ILE A 521 1.28 -7.09 -40.10
N THR A 522 1.79 -7.61 -38.99
CA THR A 522 1.96 -9.05 -38.77
C THR A 522 0.64 -9.75 -38.52
N ASP A 523 0.53 -10.99 -38.98
CA ASP A 523 -0.66 -11.81 -38.77
C ASP A 523 -0.90 -12.03 -37.26
N PRO A 524 -2.10 -11.74 -36.72
CA PRO A 524 -2.43 -11.92 -35.30
C PRO A 524 -2.30 -13.37 -34.79
N THR A 525 -2.15 -14.37 -35.66
CA THR A 525 -1.84 -15.76 -35.29
C THR A 525 -0.35 -16.04 -35.18
N ILE A 526 0.52 -15.26 -35.83
CA ILE A 526 1.97 -15.29 -35.68
C ILE A 526 2.37 -14.53 -34.41
N ASP A 527 1.84 -13.32 -34.24
CA ASP A 527 2.01 -12.48 -33.06
C ASP A 527 1.75 -13.25 -31.75
N LYS A 528 0.52 -13.79 -31.59
CA LYS A 528 0.13 -14.59 -30.43
C LYS A 528 0.90 -15.90 -30.24
N ARG A 529 1.45 -16.47 -31.32
CA ARG A 529 2.27 -17.69 -31.25
C ARG A 529 3.65 -17.35 -30.66
N MET A 530 4.27 -16.26 -31.11
CA MET A 530 5.59 -15.88 -30.65
C MET A 530 5.58 -15.23 -29.26
N ASP A 531 4.52 -14.51 -28.91
CA ASP A 531 4.26 -14.11 -27.51
C ASP A 531 4.14 -15.34 -26.60
N PHE A 532 3.34 -16.35 -26.99
CA PHE A 532 3.21 -17.59 -26.22
C PHE A 532 4.56 -18.31 -26.05
N HIS A 533 5.37 -18.46 -27.11
CA HIS A 533 6.68 -19.09 -27.00
C HIS A 533 7.69 -18.26 -26.20
N PHE A 534 7.66 -16.93 -26.30
CA PHE A 534 8.51 -16.03 -25.50
C PHE A 534 8.20 -16.18 -24.01
N ASN A 535 6.93 -16.11 -23.62
CA ASN A 535 6.51 -16.27 -22.22
C ASN A 535 6.80 -17.69 -21.70
N ALA A 536 6.56 -18.73 -22.50
CA ALA A 536 6.89 -20.12 -22.14
C ALA A 536 8.39 -20.35 -21.90
N ILE A 537 9.28 -19.63 -22.61
CA ILE A 537 10.72 -19.66 -22.32
C ILE A 537 11.00 -19.00 -20.96
N LEU A 538 10.35 -17.89 -20.63
CA LEU A 538 10.49 -17.23 -19.32
C LEU A 538 9.95 -18.11 -18.17
N ASP A 539 8.87 -18.87 -18.37
CA ASP A 539 8.41 -19.88 -17.41
C ASP A 539 9.50 -20.94 -17.13
N VAL A 540 10.19 -21.44 -18.16
CA VAL A 540 11.29 -22.41 -18.01
C VAL A 540 12.54 -21.77 -17.36
N VAL A 541 12.84 -20.49 -17.63
CA VAL A 541 13.84 -19.73 -16.85
C VAL A 541 13.44 -19.66 -15.38
N SER A 542 12.15 -19.42 -15.11
CA SER A 542 11.59 -19.28 -13.77
C SER A 542 11.58 -20.60 -12.98
N GLU A 543 11.38 -21.73 -13.66
CA GLU A 543 11.57 -23.07 -13.09
C GLU A 543 13.06 -23.35 -12.82
N TRP A 544 13.93 -23.11 -13.82
CA TRP A 544 15.37 -23.40 -13.74
C TRP A 544 16.05 -22.70 -12.56
N ARG A 545 15.62 -21.50 -12.16
CA ARG A 545 16.29 -20.68 -11.13
C ARG A 545 15.97 -21.06 -9.68
N LYS A 546 14.91 -21.84 -9.40
CA LYS A 546 14.35 -22.00 -8.03
C LYS A 546 15.35 -22.50 -6.99
N ASP A 547 16.22 -23.43 -7.38
CA ASP A 547 17.26 -24.07 -6.54
C ASP A 547 18.64 -23.42 -6.68
N LYS A 548 18.79 -22.37 -7.50
CA LYS A 548 20.09 -21.80 -7.86
C LYS A 548 20.52 -20.71 -6.87
N THR A 549 21.78 -20.75 -6.43
CA THR A 549 22.43 -19.69 -5.64
C THR A 549 22.99 -18.57 -6.53
N GLN A 550 23.39 -17.43 -5.95
CA GLN A 550 24.04 -16.33 -6.69
C GLN A 550 25.32 -16.76 -7.42
N HIS A 551 26.04 -17.77 -6.92
CA HIS A 551 27.25 -18.32 -7.57
C HIS A 551 26.93 -19.24 -8.76
N GLN A 552 25.66 -19.58 -8.97
CA GLN A 552 25.14 -20.38 -10.10
C GLN A 552 24.25 -19.53 -11.02
N ASP A 553 24.26 -18.21 -10.86
CA ASP A 553 23.55 -17.30 -11.76
C ASP A 553 24.23 -17.24 -13.13
N VAL A 554 23.43 -17.05 -14.17
CA VAL A 554 23.89 -16.88 -15.55
C VAL A 554 23.14 -15.70 -16.19
N PRO A 555 23.62 -15.14 -17.30
CA PRO A 555 22.87 -14.11 -17.99
C PRO A 555 21.52 -14.60 -18.52
N LEU A 556 20.49 -13.77 -18.37
CA LEU A 556 19.13 -14.05 -18.84
C LEU A 556 19.11 -14.33 -20.36
N GLY A 557 19.86 -13.56 -21.13
CA GLY A 557 19.98 -13.74 -22.58
C GLY A 557 20.63 -15.05 -23.01
N GLU A 558 21.59 -15.55 -22.22
CA GLU A 558 22.22 -16.85 -22.46
C GLU A 558 21.26 -18.00 -22.13
N LYS A 559 20.57 -17.93 -20.97
CA LYS A 559 19.61 -18.95 -20.56
C LYS A 559 18.42 -19.05 -21.52
N ILE A 560 17.90 -17.91 -21.99
CA ILE A 560 16.85 -17.85 -23.03
C ILE A 560 17.32 -18.55 -24.31
N GLN A 561 18.54 -18.28 -24.80
CA GLN A 561 19.07 -18.92 -26.01
C GLN A 561 19.34 -20.42 -25.84
N GLU A 562 19.76 -20.85 -24.65
CA GLU A 562 19.94 -22.27 -24.30
C GLU A 562 18.61 -23.02 -24.34
N ILE A 563 17.59 -22.51 -23.64
CA ILE A 563 16.24 -23.09 -23.61
C ILE A 563 15.62 -23.11 -25.01
N TYR A 564 15.76 -22.02 -25.76
CA TYR A 564 15.24 -21.94 -27.13
C TYR A 564 15.85 -23.01 -28.04
N LYS A 565 17.18 -23.14 -28.07
CA LYS A 565 17.86 -24.16 -28.88
C LYS A 565 17.48 -25.59 -28.47
N ALA A 566 17.36 -25.85 -27.17
CA ALA A 566 16.90 -27.13 -26.66
C ALA A 566 15.45 -27.44 -27.08
N PHE A 567 14.54 -26.45 -27.02
CA PHE A 567 13.15 -26.59 -27.44
C PHE A 567 13.02 -26.90 -28.94
N ILE A 568 13.78 -26.22 -29.81
CA ILE A 568 13.84 -26.52 -31.25
C ILE A 568 14.33 -27.95 -31.48
N GLN A 569 15.40 -28.37 -30.79
CA GLN A 569 15.99 -29.69 -30.93
C GLN A 569 15.06 -30.83 -30.46
N GLU A 570 14.34 -30.63 -29.35
CA GLU A 570 13.46 -31.64 -28.75
C GLU A 570 12.14 -31.78 -29.52
N SER A 571 11.56 -30.67 -29.97
CA SER A 571 10.25 -30.67 -30.65
C SER A 571 10.32 -30.87 -32.17
N GLY A 572 11.48 -30.59 -32.78
CA GLY A 572 11.63 -30.58 -34.25
C GLY A 572 10.89 -29.45 -34.96
N ILE A 573 10.30 -28.49 -34.23
CA ILE A 573 9.61 -27.33 -34.81
C ILE A 573 10.62 -26.43 -35.54
N GLN A 574 10.18 -25.81 -36.64
CA GLN A 574 10.96 -24.78 -37.34
C GLN A 574 10.10 -23.53 -37.45
N PHE A 575 10.57 -22.45 -36.82
CA PHE A 575 9.97 -21.12 -36.98
C PHE A 575 10.46 -20.49 -38.28
N SER A 576 9.59 -19.71 -38.92
CA SER A 576 9.95 -18.88 -40.07
C SER A 576 10.84 -17.70 -39.68
N GLU A 577 11.51 -17.09 -40.66
CA GLU A 577 12.32 -15.88 -40.47
C GLU A 577 11.51 -14.73 -39.84
N LEU A 578 10.20 -14.64 -40.13
CA LEU A 578 9.32 -13.65 -39.51
C LEU A 578 9.06 -13.95 -38.03
N GLU A 579 8.79 -15.22 -37.68
CA GLU A 579 8.59 -15.64 -36.29
C GLU A 579 9.85 -15.41 -35.44
N GLU A 580 11.03 -15.72 -35.96
CA GLU A 580 12.33 -15.37 -35.35
C GLU A 580 12.49 -13.86 -35.11
N LYS A 581 12.09 -13.02 -36.08
CA LYS A 581 12.14 -11.55 -35.95
C LYS A 581 11.13 -11.01 -34.94
N VAL A 582 9.93 -11.59 -34.84
CA VAL A 582 8.97 -11.26 -33.78
C VAL A 582 9.53 -11.64 -32.41
N LEU A 583 10.18 -12.80 -32.27
CA LEU A 583 10.90 -13.17 -31.03
C LEU A 583 12.00 -12.14 -30.68
N GLN A 584 12.73 -11.60 -31.66
CA GLN A 584 13.69 -10.51 -31.41
C GLN A 584 13.01 -9.20 -30.96
N PHE A 585 11.78 -8.90 -31.39
CA PHE A 585 11.01 -7.76 -30.87
C PHE A 585 10.71 -7.96 -29.37
N HIS A 586 10.17 -9.12 -28.94
CA HIS A 586 9.90 -9.38 -27.51
C HIS A 586 11.19 -9.30 -26.67
N LEU A 587 12.31 -9.82 -27.17
CA LEU A 587 13.61 -9.70 -26.51
C LEU A 587 14.08 -8.24 -26.40
N SER A 588 13.86 -7.41 -27.42
CA SER A 588 14.17 -5.97 -27.35
C SER A 588 13.30 -5.21 -26.34
N ASN A 589 12.04 -5.62 -26.16
CA ASN A 589 11.15 -5.03 -25.17
C ASN A 589 11.58 -5.40 -23.73
N LEU A 590 12.12 -6.60 -23.54
CA LEU A 590 12.75 -7.01 -22.29
C LEU A 590 14.07 -6.25 -22.05
N GLU A 591 14.87 -5.99 -23.09
CA GLU A 591 16.05 -5.11 -22.99
C GLU A 591 15.69 -3.66 -22.66
N TYR A 592 14.57 -3.15 -23.18
CA TYR A 592 13.98 -1.88 -22.77
C TYR A 592 13.60 -1.87 -21.29
N ALA A 593 12.87 -2.88 -20.80
CA ALA A 593 12.51 -3.01 -19.39
C ALA A 593 13.74 -3.06 -18.46
N CYS A 594 14.82 -3.77 -18.85
CA CYS A 594 16.06 -3.81 -18.08
C CYS A 594 16.99 -2.61 -18.31
N GLY A 595 16.80 -1.84 -19.39
CA GLY A 595 17.76 -0.82 -19.84
C GLY A 595 19.13 -1.41 -20.19
N SER A 596 19.20 -2.65 -20.66
CA SER A 596 20.47 -3.36 -20.85
C SER A 596 20.33 -4.55 -21.80
N ASN A 597 21.44 -4.94 -22.43
CA ASN A 597 21.51 -6.23 -23.14
C ASN A 597 21.34 -7.38 -22.13
N LEU A 598 20.51 -8.38 -22.48
CA LEU A 598 20.17 -9.51 -21.60
C LEU A 598 21.39 -10.37 -21.19
N SER A 599 22.54 -10.24 -21.85
CA SER A 599 23.84 -10.83 -21.46
C SER A 599 24.44 -10.24 -20.18
N GLN A 600 23.93 -9.10 -19.69
CA GLN A 600 24.37 -8.48 -18.43
C GLN A 600 23.38 -8.71 -17.28
N VAL A 601 22.14 -9.10 -17.58
CA VAL A 601 21.02 -9.18 -16.64
C VAL A 601 20.96 -10.55 -15.98
N SER A 602 20.73 -10.60 -14.66
CA SER A 602 20.59 -11.85 -13.89
C SER A 602 19.39 -12.70 -14.34
N ALA A 603 19.61 -13.94 -14.79
CA ALA A 603 18.52 -14.89 -15.03
C ALA A 603 17.74 -15.19 -13.74
N ARG A 604 18.41 -15.20 -12.59
CA ARG A 604 17.76 -15.43 -11.29
C ARG A 604 16.97 -14.24 -10.74
N SER A 605 17.26 -13.01 -11.14
CA SER A 605 16.80 -11.82 -10.39
C SER A 605 16.45 -10.58 -11.24
N TRP A 606 16.14 -10.75 -12.53
CA TRP A 606 15.71 -9.65 -13.42
C TRP A 606 14.39 -8.98 -12.99
N ASP A 607 13.47 -9.78 -12.44
CA ASP A 607 12.09 -9.50 -12.01
C ASP A 607 11.93 -9.52 -10.47
N HIS A 608 13.03 -9.40 -9.73
CA HIS A 608 13.07 -9.64 -8.27
C HIS A 608 12.10 -8.81 -7.42
N ASN A 609 11.55 -7.73 -7.99
CA ASN A 609 10.58 -6.85 -7.36
C ASN A 609 9.18 -7.49 -7.33
N GLU A 610 8.83 -8.37 -8.26
CA GLU A 610 7.51 -9.02 -8.35
C GLU A 610 7.25 -10.05 -7.23
N PHE A 611 8.29 -10.41 -6.46
CA PHE A 611 8.13 -11.05 -5.15
C PHE A 611 7.30 -10.18 -4.17
N PHE A 612 7.29 -8.85 -4.38
CA PHE A 612 6.50 -7.89 -3.62
C PHE A 612 5.33 -7.37 -4.45
N ALA A 613 4.21 -7.10 -3.78
CA ALA A 613 2.99 -6.54 -4.37
C ALA A 613 3.25 -5.26 -5.20
N GLN A 614 3.09 -5.36 -6.52
CA GLN A 614 3.33 -4.28 -7.47
C GLN A 614 2.15 -3.30 -7.61
N PHE A 615 2.37 -2.17 -8.28
CA PHE A 615 1.32 -1.20 -8.58
C PHE A 615 0.35 -1.74 -9.65
N ALA A 616 -0.94 -1.68 -9.36
CA ALA A 616 -1.99 -2.30 -10.18
C ALA A 616 -2.78 -1.28 -11.02
N GLY A 617 -3.60 -1.79 -11.94
CA GLY A 617 -4.51 -1.00 -12.77
C GLY A 617 -3.81 -0.30 -13.93
N ASP A 618 -4.42 0.80 -14.40
CA ASP A 618 -4.05 1.42 -15.67
C ASP A 618 -2.59 1.90 -15.72
N HIS A 619 -1.89 1.59 -16.82
CA HIS A 619 -0.70 2.32 -17.23
C HIS A 619 -1.13 3.58 -17.98
N THR A 620 -0.47 4.71 -17.74
CA THR A 620 -0.90 5.99 -18.30
C THR A 620 0.25 6.83 -18.84
N LEU A 621 -0.03 7.64 -19.86
CA LEU A 621 0.84 8.74 -20.29
C LEU A 621 0.50 10.00 -19.48
N LEU A 622 1.48 10.55 -18.78
CA LEU A 622 1.38 11.86 -18.15
C LEU A 622 1.61 12.95 -19.20
N THR A 623 0.54 13.33 -19.89
CA THR A 623 0.56 14.25 -21.06
C THR A 623 1.13 15.63 -20.76
N VAL A 624 0.97 16.11 -19.52
CA VAL A 624 1.55 17.39 -19.03
C VAL A 624 3.01 17.27 -18.53
N GLY A 625 3.60 16.08 -18.62
CA GLY A 625 4.96 15.79 -18.18
C GLY A 625 5.15 15.68 -16.66
N TYR A 626 6.14 14.90 -16.21
CA TYR A 626 6.49 14.76 -14.79
C TYR A 626 7.09 16.04 -14.20
N SER A 627 7.67 16.93 -15.02
CA SER A 627 8.16 18.25 -14.59
C SER A 627 7.11 19.01 -13.80
N THR A 628 5.85 19.00 -14.25
CA THR A 628 4.72 19.66 -13.56
C THR A 628 4.53 19.18 -12.11
N VAL A 629 4.91 17.94 -11.78
CA VAL A 629 4.92 17.41 -10.39
C VAL A 629 6.22 17.77 -9.67
N ILE A 630 7.37 17.65 -10.35
CA ILE A 630 8.70 17.99 -9.83
C ILE A 630 8.81 19.47 -9.43
N ASP A 631 8.38 20.37 -10.32
CA ASP A 631 8.36 21.82 -10.13
C ASP A 631 7.53 22.18 -8.89
N LYS A 632 6.40 21.49 -8.68
CA LYS A 632 5.53 21.70 -7.53
C LYS A 632 6.07 21.09 -6.22
N LEU A 633 6.80 19.98 -6.27
CA LEU A 633 7.54 19.46 -5.10
C LEU A 633 8.65 20.43 -4.68
N ALA A 634 9.35 21.04 -5.65
CA ALA A 634 10.42 22.01 -5.43
C ALA A 634 9.95 23.39 -4.90
N GLU A 635 8.67 23.72 -5.03
CA GLU A 635 8.13 25.03 -4.70
C GLU A 635 8.36 25.44 -3.24
N GLY A 636 9.07 26.55 -3.04
CA GLY A 636 9.37 27.13 -1.72
C GLY A 636 10.52 26.47 -0.96
N LEU A 637 11.27 25.53 -1.56
CA LEU A 637 12.41 24.88 -0.92
C LEU A 637 13.74 25.64 -1.16
N ASP A 638 14.67 25.56 -0.23
CA ASP A 638 16.04 26.07 -0.42
C ASP A 638 16.86 25.08 -1.27
N ILE A 639 16.99 25.38 -2.56
CA ILE A 639 17.69 24.55 -3.56
C ILE A 639 18.86 25.34 -4.14
N ARG A 640 20.08 24.81 -3.99
CA ARG A 640 21.31 25.34 -4.59
C ARG A 640 21.65 24.53 -5.83
N LEU A 641 21.36 25.11 -6.99
CA LEU A 641 21.76 24.60 -8.30
C LEU A 641 23.26 24.86 -8.53
N ASN A 642 23.85 24.20 -9.53
CA ASN A 642 25.28 24.28 -9.89
C ASN A 642 26.22 24.04 -8.69
N SER A 643 25.78 23.22 -7.72
CA SER A 643 26.45 22.94 -6.45
C SER A 643 26.83 21.44 -6.34
N PRO A 644 27.67 20.91 -7.26
CA PRO A 644 28.07 19.50 -7.23
C PRO A 644 28.92 19.20 -6.00
N VAL A 645 28.43 18.31 -5.14
CA VAL A 645 29.15 17.80 -3.97
C VAL A 645 30.33 16.93 -4.41
N GLN A 646 31.51 17.16 -3.85
CA GLN A 646 32.72 16.34 -4.04
C GLN A 646 33.06 15.49 -2.81
N SER A 647 32.76 15.93 -1.59
CA SER A 647 33.02 15.14 -0.39
C SER A 647 31.98 15.31 0.71
N ILE A 648 31.85 14.27 1.54
CA ILE A 648 30.97 14.20 2.70
C ILE A 648 31.77 13.59 3.86
N ASP A 649 32.07 14.40 4.88
CA ASP A 649 32.76 13.97 6.10
C ASP A 649 31.78 13.87 7.27
N TYR A 650 31.61 12.67 7.83
CA TYR A 650 30.73 12.38 8.96
C TYR A 650 31.50 11.85 10.20
N SER A 651 32.81 12.05 10.24
CA SER A 651 33.68 11.69 11.36
C SER A 651 33.48 12.59 12.59
N GLY A 652 33.17 13.87 12.39
CA GLY A 652 32.84 14.85 13.44
C GLY A 652 31.42 14.69 14.00
N GLU A 653 31.01 15.56 14.92
CA GLU A 653 29.64 15.55 15.48
C GLU A 653 28.60 15.88 14.41
N GLU A 654 28.71 17.05 13.79
CA GLU A 654 28.02 17.39 12.54
C GLU A 654 28.73 16.79 11.32
N VAL A 655 27.97 16.60 10.23
CA VAL A 655 28.46 16.21 8.92
C VAL A 655 28.85 17.46 8.13
N GLN A 656 30.03 17.43 7.50
CA GLN A 656 30.50 18.46 6.58
C GLN A 656 30.30 17.99 5.13
N VAL A 657 29.79 18.87 4.28
CA VAL A 657 29.55 18.61 2.85
C VAL A 657 30.26 19.68 2.03
N THR A 658 31.17 19.28 1.15
CA THR A 658 31.99 20.20 0.34
C THR A 658 31.62 20.10 -1.13
N THR A 659 31.32 21.25 -1.75
CA THR A 659 31.05 21.36 -3.19
C THR A 659 32.30 21.68 -4.02
N ALA A 660 32.25 21.47 -5.34
CA ALA A 660 33.41 21.54 -6.24
C ALA A 660 34.09 22.92 -6.35
N ASP A 661 33.44 23.98 -5.89
CA ASP A 661 33.94 25.34 -5.74
C ASP A 661 34.75 25.55 -4.44
N GLY A 662 34.74 24.56 -3.53
CA GLY A 662 35.33 24.63 -2.19
C GLY A 662 34.39 25.13 -1.10
N THR A 663 33.11 25.41 -1.41
CA THR A 663 32.13 25.83 -0.37
C THR A 663 31.81 24.65 0.56
N VAL A 664 31.99 24.85 1.86
CA VAL A 664 31.71 23.86 2.92
C VAL A 664 30.41 24.20 3.63
N TRP A 665 29.54 23.20 3.78
CA TRP A 665 28.26 23.26 4.49
C TRP A 665 28.30 22.32 5.70
N THR A 666 27.69 22.70 6.83
CA THR A 666 27.52 21.79 7.99
C THR A 666 26.05 21.48 8.26
N THR A 667 25.80 20.29 8.79
CA THR A 667 24.45 19.76 9.04
C THR A 667 24.50 18.58 10.00
N GLN A 668 23.42 18.31 10.74
CA GLN A 668 23.34 17.10 11.57
C GLN A 668 23.19 15.82 10.73
N LYS A 669 22.47 15.90 9.61
CA LYS A 669 22.11 14.76 8.75
C LYS A 669 22.38 15.07 7.27
N VAL A 670 22.72 14.05 6.48
CA VAL A 670 22.80 14.14 5.01
C VAL A 670 22.02 13.00 4.36
N LEU A 671 21.24 13.32 3.33
CA LEU A 671 20.57 12.36 2.46
C LEU A 671 21.19 12.39 1.05
N VAL A 672 21.76 11.28 0.62
CA VAL A 672 22.37 11.12 -0.71
C VAL A 672 21.34 10.53 -1.67
N THR A 673 21.07 11.22 -2.79
CA THR A 673 20.10 10.76 -3.81
C THR A 673 20.67 10.70 -5.24
N ILE A 674 22.00 10.73 -5.35
CA ILE A 674 22.69 10.66 -6.65
C ILE A 674 22.46 9.31 -7.36
N PRO A 675 22.51 9.26 -8.71
CA PRO A 675 22.31 8.01 -9.46
C PRO A 675 23.36 6.94 -9.17
N LEU A 676 22.96 5.68 -9.35
CA LEU A 676 23.81 4.50 -9.14
C LEU A 676 25.15 4.58 -9.89
N ALA A 677 25.15 5.07 -11.14
CA ALA A 677 26.36 5.23 -11.94
C ALA A 677 27.40 6.18 -11.30
N LEU A 678 26.96 7.18 -10.53
CA LEU A 678 27.86 8.10 -9.82
C LEU A 678 28.43 7.46 -8.54
N LEU A 679 27.63 6.66 -7.83
CA LEU A 679 28.09 5.84 -6.71
C LEU A 679 29.12 4.79 -7.16
N GLN A 680 28.87 4.11 -8.29
CA GLN A 680 29.80 3.14 -8.89
C GLN A 680 31.12 3.78 -9.31
N LYS A 681 31.10 5.05 -9.75
CA LYS A 681 32.30 5.82 -10.11
C LYS A 681 32.94 6.56 -8.93
N ASN A 682 32.42 6.39 -7.70
CA ASN A 682 32.92 7.01 -6.48
C ASN A 682 33.14 8.54 -6.63
N THR A 683 32.17 9.23 -7.25
CA THR A 683 32.31 10.67 -7.56
C THR A 683 32.19 11.58 -6.35
N ILE A 684 31.72 11.05 -5.22
CA ILE A 684 31.73 11.71 -3.91
C ILE A 684 32.68 10.93 -2.99
N GLN A 685 33.66 11.61 -2.42
CA GLN A 685 34.53 11.06 -1.39
C GLN A 685 33.81 11.06 -0.03
N PHE A 686 33.57 9.88 0.51
CA PHE A 686 33.05 9.70 1.87
C PHE A 686 34.20 9.57 2.87
N ASN A 687 34.13 10.29 4.00
CA ASN A 687 35.02 10.10 5.15
C ASN A 687 34.21 9.88 6.45
N PRO A 688 34.33 8.72 7.14
CA PRO A 688 35.00 7.49 6.70
C PRO A 688 34.44 6.94 5.37
N PRO A 689 35.15 6.00 4.70
CA PRO A 689 34.65 5.38 3.47
C PRO A 689 33.37 4.55 3.67
N LEU A 690 32.63 4.34 2.59
CA LEU A 690 31.51 3.40 2.56
C LEU A 690 32.00 1.97 2.83
N SER A 691 31.17 1.17 3.50
CA SER A 691 31.53 -0.22 3.84
C SER A 691 31.66 -1.11 2.60
N GLU A 692 32.54 -2.12 2.65
CA GLU A 692 32.66 -3.12 1.57
C GLU A 692 31.32 -3.76 1.19
N LYS A 693 30.44 -3.99 2.18
CA LYS A 693 29.09 -4.52 1.97
C LYS A 693 28.28 -3.61 1.04
N LYS A 694 28.27 -2.30 1.31
CA LYS A 694 27.58 -1.31 0.48
C LYS A 694 28.25 -1.16 -0.89
N ILE A 695 29.58 -1.16 -0.97
CA ILE A 695 30.32 -1.11 -2.24
C ILE A 695 30.03 -2.34 -3.12
N LYS A 696 29.95 -3.54 -2.53
CA LYS A 696 29.58 -4.78 -3.25
C LYS A 696 28.14 -4.73 -3.76
N ALA A 697 27.19 -4.19 -2.99
CA ALA A 697 25.81 -3.97 -3.44
C ALA A 697 25.70 -2.92 -4.56
N ILE A 698 26.39 -1.78 -4.44
CA ILE A 698 26.47 -0.74 -5.48
C ILE A 698 26.95 -1.32 -6.82
N ASN A 699 27.90 -2.27 -6.80
CA ASN A 699 28.48 -2.85 -8.00
C ASN A 699 27.81 -4.13 -8.52
N SER A 700 26.88 -4.74 -7.75
CA SER A 700 26.07 -5.88 -8.21
C SER A 700 24.76 -5.45 -8.90
N LEU A 701 24.33 -4.20 -8.72
CA LEU A 701 23.36 -3.56 -9.59
C LEU A 701 24.03 -3.00 -10.85
N GLY A 702 23.27 -2.94 -11.95
CA GLY A 702 23.69 -2.36 -13.22
C GLY A 702 23.10 -0.97 -13.42
N ALA A 703 23.91 -0.06 -13.96
CA ALA A 703 23.44 1.24 -14.44
C ALA A 703 22.87 1.09 -15.85
N GLY A 704 21.59 0.69 -15.94
CA GLY A 704 20.87 0.53 -17.20
C GLY A 704 20.65 1.87 -17.90
N VAL A 705 20.64 1.85 -19.23
CA VAL A 705 20.54 3.02 -20.09
C VAL A 705 19.65 2.73 -21.30
N ILE A 706 18.81 3.70 -21.60
CA ILE A 706 18.09 3.86 -22.85
C ILE A 706 18.28 5.30 -23.33
N GLU A 707 18.13 5.54 -24.61
CA GLU A 707 18.02 6.90 -25.17
C GLU A 707 16.68 7.04 -25.90
N LYS A 708 16.17 8.25 -26.01
CA LYS A 708 14.93 8.57 -26.73
C LYS A 708 15.21 9.45 -27.95
N ILE A 709 14.40 9.26 -28.98
CA ILE A 709 14.20 10.22 -30.06
C ILE A 709 12.75 10.70 -30.03
N ALA A 710 12.51 11.98 -30.30
CA ALA A 710 11.17 12.52 -30.55
C ALA A 710 11.18 13.33 -31.85
N LEU A 711 10.11 13.24 -32.63
CA LEU A 711 10.00 13.80 -33.98
C LEU A 711 8.63 14.48 -34.15
N GLU A 712 8.61 15.76 -34.52
CA GLU A 712 7.42 16.52 -34.93
C GLU A 712 7.32 16.54 -36.45
N PHE A 713 6.14 16.28 -37.00
CA PHE A 713 5.88 16.24 -38.43
C PHE A 713 4.86 17.32 -38.85
N PRO A 714 4.72 17.62 -40.15
CA PRO A 714 3.71 18.57 -40.64
C PRO A 714 2.26 18.06 -40.49
N TYR A 715 2.06 16.73 -40.50
CA TYR A 715 0.75 16.07 -40.34
C TYR A 715 0.90 14.63 -39.83
N ARG A 716 -0.20 14.07 -39.30
CA ARG A 716 -0.28 12.72 -38.72
C ARG A 716 -0.34 11.65 -39.81
N PHE A 717 0.80 11.36 -40.44
CA PHE A 717 0.86 10.43 -41.57
C PHE A 717 0.46 8.99 -41.21
N TRP A 718 0.48 8.60 -39.94
CA TRP A 718 0.26 7.23 -39.49
C TRP A 718 -1.20 6.85 -39.21
N ASP A 719 -2.11 7.82 -39.11
CA ASP A 719 -3.50 7.58 -38.66
C ASP A 719 -4.25 6.54 -39.51
N SER A 720 -3.98 6.49 -40.82
CA SER A 720 -4.54 5.54 -41.79
C SER A 720 -4.28 4.07 -41.42
N LYS A 721 -3.07 3.76 -40.93
CA LYS A 721 -2.59 2.41 -40.61
C LYS A 721 -2.80 2.08 -39.13
N ILE A 722 -2.51 3.03 -38.24
CA ILE A 722 -2.47 2.83 -36.79
C ILE A 722 -3.87 2.93 -36.15
N GLN A 723 -4.78 3.70 -36.77
CA GLN A 723 -6.19 3.78 -36.41
C GLN A 723 -6.45 4.19 -34.94
N GLY A 724 -5.64 5.12 -34.43
CA GLY A 724 -5.79 5.67 -33.07
C GLY A 724 -5.28 4.77 -31.94
N ALA A 725 -4.44 3.78 -32.22
CA ALA A 725 -3.65 3.12 -31.18
C ALA A 725 -2.53 4.05 -30.67
N ASP A 726 -2.27 4.05 -29.36
CA ASP A 726 -1.28 4.93 -28.71
C ASP A 726 0.17 4.61 -29.10
N PHE A 727 0.44 3.42 -29.63
CA PHE A 727 1.77 2.97 -30.04
C PHE A 727 1.70 1.81 -31.05
N PHE A 728 2.82 1.59 -31.74
CA PHE A 728 3.02 0.47 -32.66
C PHE A 728 4.44 -0.09 -32.54
N GLY A 729 4.58 -1.39 -32.79
CA GLY A 729 5.85 -2.11 -32.74
C GLY A 729 6.56 -2.12 -34.09
N HIS A 730 7.89 -2.10 -34.04
CA HIS A 730 8.79 -2.30 -35.17
C HIS A 730 9.42 -3.70 -35.03
N ILE A 731 9.12 -4.58 -35.98
CA ILE A 731 9.79 -5.90 -36.06
C ILE A 731 11.17 -5.69 -36.68
N PRO A 732 12.26 -6.00 -35.96
CA PRO A 732 13.59 -5.63 -36.40
C PRO A 732 14.09 -6.52 -37.55
N PRO A 733 14.93 -5.98 -38.45
CA PRO A 733 15.46 -6.73 -39.59
C PRO A 733 16.45 -7.84 -39.19
N ASN A 734 17.05 -7.77 -37.98
CA ASN A 734 17.98 -8.75 -37.43
C ASN A 734 18.16 -8.55 -35.91
N SER A 735 18.81 -9.50 -35.24
CA SER A 735 18.99 -9.51 -33.79
C SER A 735 19.90 -8.40 -33.24
N SER A 736 20.93 -7.95 -33.97
CA SER A 736 21.82 -6.88 -33.50
C SER A 736 21.23 -5.48 -33.65
N GLN A 737 20.19 -5.32 -34.47
CA GLN A 737 19.43 -4.08 -34.63
C GLN A 737 18.14 -4.05 -33.80
N ARG A 738 17.82 -5.09 -33.03
CA ARG A 738 16.54 -5.20 -32.29
C ARG A 738 16.25 -4.04 -31.34
N GLY A 739 17.30 -3.42 -30.78
CA GLY A 739 17.18 -2.27 -29.90
C GLY A 739 17.00 -0.90 -30.61
N LEU A 740 16.96 -0.84 -31.95
CA LEU A 740 16.73 0.40 -32.70
C LEU A 740 15.24 0.65 -32.92
N PHE A 741 14.68 1.60 -32.16
CA PHE A 741 13.32 2.13 -32.38
C PHE A 741 12.24 1.04 -32.35
N SER A 742 12.31 0.12 -31.38
CA SER A 742 11.44 -1.07 -31.34
C SER A 742 9.96 -0.77 -31.10
N VAL A 743 9.63 0.35 -30.43
CA VAL A 743 8.26 0.86 -30.26
C VAL A 743 8.23 2.34 -30.59
N PHE A 744 7.21 2.77 -31.34
CA PHE A 744 6.87 4.17 -31.55
C PHE A 744 5.59 4.51 -30.79
N TYR A 745 5.64 5.60 -30.03
CA TYR A 745 4.54 6.14 -29.24
C TYR A 745 3.99 7.41 -29.88
N ASP A 746 2.67 7.51 -29.96
CA ASP A 746 1.97 8.76 -30.27
C ASP A 746 1.97 9.66 -29.03
N MET A 747 2.41 10.90 -29.19
CA MET A 747 2.53 11.84 -28.06
C MET A 747 1.30 12.75 -27.91
N ASP A 748 0.31 12.67 -28.79
CA ASP A 748 -0.97 13.41 -28.66
C ASP A 748 -2.21 12.49 -28.65
N PRO A 749 -2.68 12.08 -27.45
CA PRO A 749 -3.94 11.36 -27.28
C PRO A 749 -5.20 12.09 -27.76
N GLU A 750 -5.14 13.39 -28.08
CA GLU A 750 -6.27 14.10 -28.70
C GLU A 750 -6.29 13.98 -30.23
N GLY A 751 -5.26 13.40 -30.86
CA GLY A 751 -5.19 13.15 -32.30
C GLY A 751 -5.06 14.42 -33.17
N LYS A 752 -4.51 15.51 -32.63
CA LYS A 752 -4.47 16.84 -33.28
C LYS A 752 -3.07 17.25 -33.74
N GLN A 753 -2.04 16.86 -33.00
CA GLN A 753 -0.64 17.11 -33.29
C GLN A 753 0.02 15.83 -33.81
N SER A 754 1.13 16.00 -34.52
CA SER A 754 1.87 14.91 -35.15
C SER A 754 3.27 14.82 -34.57
N ILE A 755 3.34 14.22 -33.38
CA ILE A 755 4.61 13.99 -32.68
C ILE A 755 4.71 12.51 -32.31
N LEU A 756 5.77 11.85 -32.79
CA LEU A 756 6.14 10.49 -32.38
C LEU A 756 7.33 10.53 -31.42
N MET A 757 7.39 9.57 -30.50
CA MET A 757 8.56 9.28 -29.66
C MET A 757 8.95 7.82 -29.81
N SER A 758 10.24 7.52 -29.84
CA SER A 758 10.75 6.15 -29.87
C SER A 758 12.01 6.00 -29.02
N VAL A 759 12.37 4.75 -28.72
CA VAL A 759 13.41 4.39 -27.74
C VAL A 759 14.51 3.57 -28.42
N VAL A 760 15.75 3.80 -27.99
CA VAL A 760 16.92 3.00 -28.33
C VAL A 760 17.41 2.28 -27.06
N THR A 761 17.58 0.97 -27.14
CA THR A 761 17.91 0.08 -26.00
C THR A 761 18.96 -0.98 -26.36
N GLY A 762 19.44 -1.74 -25.37
CA GLY A 762 20.41 -2.83 -25.56
C GLY A 762 21.67 -2.38 -26.30
N ASP A 763 22.18 -3.23 -27.20
CA ASP A 763 23.39 -2.95 -27.99
C ASP A 763 23.25 -1.71 -28.91
N ALA A 764 22.02 -1.37 -29.30
CA ALA A 764 21.78 -0.22 -30.16
C ALA A 764 22.20 1.11 -29.51
N VAL A 765 22.17 1.21 -28.17
CA VAL A 765 22.69 2.38 -27.44
C VAL A 765 24.20 2.54 -27.65
N ALA A 766 24.95 1.43 -27.72
CA ALA A 766 26.38 1.47 -28.03
C ALA A 766 26.62 1.88 -29.49
N THR A 767 25.78 1.42 -30.43
CA THR A 767 25.83 1.78 -31.85
C THR A 767 25.58 3.28 -32.08
N ILE A 768 24.57 3.88 -31.44
CA ILE A 768 24.29 5.33 -31.60
C ILE A 768 25.25 6.23 -30.79
N LYS A 769 26.02 5.69 -29.84
CA LYS A 769 26.85 6.47 -28.91
C LYS A 769 27.81 7.45 -29.60
N ASN A 770 28.39 7.04 -30.72
CA ASN A 770 29.37 7.83 -31.46
C ASN A 770 28.77 8.63 -32.64
N LEU A 771 27.45 8.56 -32.82
CA LEU A 771 26.73 9.31 -33.85
C LEU A 771 26.32 10.70 -33.36
N ASP A 772 26.12 11.62 -34.30
CA ASP A 772 25.43 12.89 -34.05
C ASP A 772 23.89 12.73 -34.13
N GLU A 773 23.15 13.73 -33.63
CA GLU A 773 21.69 13.66 -33.56
C GLU A 773 21.02 13.54 -34.95
N LYS A 774 21.63 14.09 -36.02
CA LYS A 774 21.11 13.99 -37.39
C LYS A 774 21.35 12.61 -37.99
N GLN A 775 22.44 11.94 -37.64
CA GLN A 775 22.71 10.57 -38.04
C GLN A 775 21.72 9.60 -37.39
N VAL A 776 21.39 9.80 -36.11
CA VAL A 776 20.35 9.02 -35.41
C VAL A 776 18.95 9.32 -35.97
N LEU A 777 18.65 10.59 -36.26
CA LEU A 777 17.44 11.00 -36.96
C LEU A 777 17.29 10.30 -38.32
N GLN A 778 18.37 10.27 -39.12
CA GLN A 778 18.37 9.63 -40.43
C GLN A 778 18.09 8.12 -40.33
N GLN A 779 18.62 7.43 -39.32
CA GLN A 779 18.29 6.01 -39.08
C GLN A 779 16.81 5.83 -38.71
N CYS A 780 16.28 6.67 -37.80
CA CYS A 780 14.87 6.63 -37.42
C CYS A 780 13.92 6.91 -38.60
N MET A 781 14.27 7.89 -39.45
CA MET A 781 13.51 8.23 -40.65
C MET A 781 13.60 7.16 -41.75
N THR A 782 14.70 6.41 -41.84
CA THR A 782 14.76 5.21 -42.69
C THR A 782 13.79 4.15 -42.19
N VAL A 783 13.81 3.81 -40.89
CA VAL A 783 12.87 2.85 -40.28
C VAL A 783 11.42 3.26 -40.52
N LEU A 784 11.04 4.51 -40.22
CA LEU A 784 9.67 4.99 -40.48
C LEU A 784 9.26 4.89 -41.95
N ARG A 785 10.18 5.13 -42.90
CA ARG A 785 9.92 4.98 -44.34
C ARG A 785 9.78 3.52 -44.78
N GLU A 786 10.37 2.56 -44.06
CA GLU A 786 10.14 1.14 -44.29
C GLU A 786 8.84 0.64 -43.62
N LEU A 787 8.48 1.12 -42.42
CA LEU A 787 7.23 0.78 -41.73
C LEU A 787 5.98 1.35 -42.41
N PHE A 788 6.14 2.40 -43.21
CA PHE A 788 5.06 3.06 -43.96
C PHE A 788 5.32 3.05 -45.47
N LYS A 789 6.04 2.05 -45.99
CA LYS A 789 6.51 1.94 -47.39
C LYS A 789 5.48 2.22 -48.49
N GLU A 790 4.22 1.90 -48.22
CA GLU A 790 3.07 2.05 -49.14
C GLU A 790 2.58 3.52 -49.28
N GLN A 791 3.20 4.47 -48.58
CA GLN A 791 2.82 5.89 -48.55
C GLN A 791 4.04 6.80 -48.33
N GLU A 792 3.88 8.10 -48.57
CA GLU A 792 4.91 9.08 -48.20
C GLU A 792 4.96 9.31 -46.68
N VAL A 793 6.18 9.47 -46.17
CA VAL A 793 6.47 9.91 -44.80
C VAL A 793 7.19 11.26 -44.88
N PRO A 794 6.57 12.36 -44.41
CA PRO A 794 7.14 13.70 -44.51
C PRO A 794 8.41 13.83 -43.67
N ASP A 795 9.30 14.75 -44.03
CA ASP A 795 10.44 15.09 -43.18
C ASP A 795 9.97 15.74 -41.87
N PRO A 796 10.64 15.47 -40.73
CA PRO A 796 10.29 16.03 -39.45
C PRO A 796 10.70 17.50 -39.36
N VAL A 797 9.79 18.36 -38.92
CA VAL A 797 10.02 19.81 -38.76
C VAL A 797 10.85 20.14 -37.53
N LYS A 798 10.89 19.22 -36.55
CA LYS A 798 11.61 19.35 -35.29
C LYS A 798 11.88 17.97 -34.70
N PHE A 799 12.98 17.82 -33.97
CA PHE A 799 13.31 16.60 -33.26
C PHE A 799 14.19 16.87 -32.03
N PHE A 800 14.38 15.86 -31.19
CA PHE A 800 15.55 15.74 -30.32
C PHE A 800 16.02 14.30 -30.25
N VAL A 801 17.29 14.09 -29.90
CA VAL A 801 17.83 12.80 -29.42
C VAL A 801 18.35 13.03 -27.99
N THR A 802 18.27 12.04 -27.10
CA THR A 802 18.86 12.15 -25.76
C THR A 802 20.29 11.61 -25.69
N GLY A 803 20.99 12.04 -24.64
CA GLY A 803 22.35 11.58 -24.33
C GLY A 803 22.53 11.34 -22.83
N TRP A 804 21.59 10.64 -22.19
CA TRP A 804 21.66 10.29 -20.76
C TRP A 804 22.94 9.51 -20.43
N SER A 805 23.43 8.70 -21.38
CA SER A 805 24.74 8.02 -21.33
C SER A 805 25.96 8.95 -21.29
N LYS A 806 25.81 10.19 -21.79
CA LYS A 806 26.86 11.22 -21.89
C LYS A 806 26.75 12.29 -20.81
N ASP A 807 25.61 12.39 -20.13
CA ASP A 807 25.36 13.37 -19.07
C ASP A 807 26.24 13.11 -17.84
N PRO A 808 27.20 13.99 -17.48
CA PRO A 808 28.21 13.72 -16.47
C PRO A 808 27.65 13.52 -15.06
N TRP A 809 26.44 14.03 -14.77
CA TRP A 809 25.80 13.94 -13.46
C TRP A 809 24.68 12.88 -13.42
N LEU A 810 24.46 12.12 -14.49
CA LEU A 810 23.44 11.07 -14.54
C LEU A 810 23.98 9.74 -15.07
N GLN A 811 24.51 9.71 -16.30
CA GLN A 811 25.20 8.56 -16.92
C GLN A 811 24.35 7.27 -17.05
N MET A 812 23.04 7.31 -16.78
CA MET A 812 22.13 6.15 -16.78
C MET A 812 20.67 6.57 -16.93
N ALA A 813 19.80 5.61 -17.30
CA ALA A 813 18.35 5.75 -17.26
C ALA A 813 17.74 5.18 -15.96
N TYR A 814 18.01 3.93 -15.59
CA TYR A 814 17.46 3.25 -14.40
C TYR A 814 18.26 1.98 -14.05
N SER A 815 18.15 1.47 -12.83
CA SER A 815 18.91 0.28 -12.40
C SER A 815 18.32 -1.06 -12.87
N PHE A 816 19.15 -2.09 -12.91
CA PHE A 816 18.75 -3.50 -13.04
C PHE A 816 19.66 -4.38 -12.16
N VAL A 817 19.33 -5.67 -11.99
CA VAL A 817 20.22 -6.61 -11.28
C VAL A 817 21.13 -7.31 -12.29
N LYS A 818 22.45 -7.12 -12.15
CA LYS A 818 23.44 -7.82 -12.99
C LYS A 818 23.54 -9.29 -12.60
N THR A 819 24.02 -10.12 -13.52
CA THR A 819 24.39 -11.52 -13.25
C THR A 819 25.26 -11.64 -11.98
N GLY A 820 24.88 -12.54 -11.08
CA GLY A 820 25.46 -12.73 -9.74
C GLY A 820 24.85 -11.84 -8.65
N GLY A 821 24.00 -10.88 -9.01
CA GLY A 821 23.33 -9.96 -8.09
C GLY A 821 22.15 -10.56 -7.32
N SER A 822 21.48 -9.69 -6.55
CA SER A 822 20.28 -10.00 -5.77
C SER A 822 19.49 -8.71 -5.54
N GLY A 823 18.16 -8.81 -5.43
CA GLY A 823 17.30 -7.67 -5.05
C GLY A 823 17.64 -7.06 -3.68
N GLU A 824 18.30 -7.82 -2.79
CA GLU A 824 18.83 -7.33 -1.50
C GLU A 824 19.83 -6.18 -1.65
N ALA A 825 20.48 -6.04 -2.81
CA ALA A 825 21.40 -4.93 -3.06
C ALA A 825 20.72 -3.57 -2.91
N TYR A 826 19.45 -3.44 -3.30
CA TYR A 826 18.67 -2.20 -3.12
C TYR A 826 18.50 -1.84 -1.64
N ASP A 827 18.24 -2.83 -0.78
CA ASP A 827 18.07 -2.65 0.67
C ASP A 827 19.42 -2.27 1.32
N ILE A 828 20.50 -2.93 0.93
CA ILE A 828 21.86 -2.64 1.42
C ILE A 828 22.33 -1.24 0.97
N ILE A 829 21.91 -0.76 -0.20
CA ILE A 829 22.13 0.62 -0.62
C ILE A 829 21.26 1.57 0.21
N ALA A 830 20.04 1.19 0.61
CA ALA A 830 19.13 1.95 1.46
C ALA A 830 19.46 1.94 2.98
N GLU A 831 20.40 1.12 3.45
CA GLU A 831 20.90 1.15 4.84
C GLU A 831 21.51 2.53 5.14
N ASP A 832 21.11 3.17 6.24
CA ASP A 832 21.78 4.40 6.70
C ASP A 832 23.12 4.08 7.37
N ILE A 833 23.94 5.12 7.55
CA ILE A 833 25.22 5.03 8.24
C ILE A 833 25.15 5.88 9.50
N GLN A 834 25.16 5.21 10.65
CA GLN A 834 25.20 5.81 11.99
C GLN A 834 24.03 6.78 12.28
N GLY A 835 22.90 6.69 11.59
CA GLY A 835 21.83 7.68 11.67
C GLY A 835 22.24 9.09 11.21
N LYS A 836 23.34 9.22 10.45
CA LYS A 836 23.88 10.48 9.90
C LYS A 836 23.73 10.57 8.39
N ILE A 837 24.15 9.52 7.66
CA ILE A 837 24.10 9.47 6.19
C ILE A 837 22.99 8.51 5.73
N PHE A 838 22.04 9.03 4.95
CA PHE A 838 20.87 8.33 4.44
C PHE A 838 20.94 8.20 2.92
N PHE A 839 20.18 7.26 2.34
CA PHE A 839 20.25 6.94 0.91
C PHE A 839 18.86 6.73 0.31
N ALA A 840 18.53 7.52 -0.72
CA ALA A 840 17.29 7.41 -1.50
C ALA A 840 17.57 7.44 -3.01
N GLY A 841 16.54 7.18 -3.82
CA GLY A 841 16.65 6.99 -5.27
C GLY A 841 16.07 5.64 -5.68
N GLU A 842 15.78 5.48 -6.98
CA GLU A 842 15.20 4.23 -7.50
C GLU A 842 16.10 3.01 -7.28
N ALA A 843 17.43 3.18 -7.41
CA ALA A 843 18.44 2.18 -7.03
C ALA A 843 18.55 1.89 -5.51
N THR A 844 17.60 2.37 -4.70
CA THR A 844 17.46 2.08 -3.27
C THR A 844 16.09 1.48 -2.90
N ASN A 845 15.21 1.24 -3.88
CA ASN A 845 13.85 0.76 -3.64
C ASN A 845 13.64 -0.64 -4.22
N ARG A 846 13.78 -1.68 -3.38
CA ARG A 846 13.66 -3.09 -3.82
C ARG A 846 12.27 -3.47 -4.33
N HIS A 847 11.23 -2.88 -3.76
CA HIS A 847 9.84 -3.17 -4.14
C HIS A 847 9.47 -2.51 -5.46
N PHE A 848 9.96 -1.29 -5.69
CA PHE A 848 9.64 -0.46 -6.85
C PHE A 848 10.93 0.17 -7.41
N PRO A 849 11.82 -0.62 -8.04
CA PRO A 849 13.03 -0.09 -8.67
C PRO A 849 12.67 0.77 -9.90
N GLN A 850 13.67 1.37 -10.53
CA GLN A 850 13.62 2.10 -11.81
C GLN A 850 12.77 3.40 -11.88
N THR A 851 11.58 3.40 -11.28
CA THR A 851 10.50 4.34 -11.57
C THR A 851 10.60 5.67 -10.80
N VAL A 852 9.94 6.71 -11.32
CA VAL A 852 9.74 7.98 -10.60
C VAL A 852 8.98 7.74 -9.28
N THR A 853 8.01 6.82 -9.29
CA THR A 853 7.30 6.36 -8.08
C THR A 853 8.26 5.74 -7.05
N GLY A 854 9.17 4.87 -7.50
CA GLY A 854 10.20 4.25 -6.66
C GLY A 854 11.17 5.24 -6.03
N ALA A 855 11.62 6.22 -6.82
CA ALA A 855 12.44 7.33 -6.37
C ALA A 855 11.67 8.20 -5.35
N TYR A 856 10.44 8.60 -5.64
CA TYR A 856 9.59 9.36 -4.72
C TYR A 856 9.42 8.62 -3.37
N LEU A 857 9.05 7.35 -3.39
CA LEU A 857 8.79 6.56 -2.19
C LEU A 857 10.05 6.32 -1.34
N SER A 858 11.23 6.16 -1.94
CA SER A 858 12.48 6.11 -1.18
C SER A 858 12.82 7.46 -0.54
N GLY A 859 12.50 8.58 -1.18
CA GLY A 859 12.59 9.91 -0.57
C GLY A 859 11.69 10.06 0.66
N VAL A 860 10.42 9.64 0.56
CA VAL A 860 9.48 9.62 1.70
C VAL A 860 9.96 8.69 2.83
N ARG A 861 10.49 7.50 2.49
CA ARG A 861 11.05 6.53 3.44
C ARG A 861 12.21 7.13 4.24
N GLU A 862 13.18 7.76 3.58
CA GLU A 862 14.30 8.39 4.29
C GLU A 862 13.86 9.61 5.10
N ALA A 863 12.90 10.42 4.62
CA ALA A 863 12.31 11.50 5.42
C ALA A 863 11.65 10.98 6.70
N SER A 864 10.95 9.83 6.65
CA SER A 864 10.40 9.18 7.83
C SER A 864 11.47 8.71 8.82
N LYS A 865 12.63 8.22 8.35
CA LYS A 865 13.75 7.84 9.22
C LYS A 865 14.37 9.09 9.86
N ILE A 866 14.71 10.09 9.04
CA ILE A 866 15.40 11.33 9.44
C ILE A 866 14.58 12.12 10.47
N ALA A 867 13.26 12.14 10.35
CA ALA A 867 12.39 12.77 11.34
C ALA A 867 12.37 12.02 12.69
N ALA A 868 12.50 10.68 12.68
CA ALA A 868 12.38 9.84 13.87
C ALA A 868 13.65 9.79 14.76
N PHE A 869 14.82 10.16 14.22
CA PHE A 869 16.04 10.47 14.99
C PHE A 869 15.97 11.92 15.48
#